data_AF-A0A7S1AYH3-F1
#
_entry.id   AF-A0A7S1AYH3-F1
#
_cell.length_a   1.000
_cell.length_b   1.000
_cell.length_c   1.000
_cell.angle_alpha   90.00
_cell.angle_beta   90.00
_cell.angle_gamma   90.00
#
_symmetry.space_group_name_H-M   'P 1'
#
loop_
_entity.id
_entity.type
_entity.pdbx_description
1 polymer ?
#
loop_
_entity_poly.entity_id
_entity_poly.type
_entity_poly.pdbx_seq_one_letter_code
_entity_poly.pdbx_strand_id
1 'polypeptide(L)'
;MRFLRPRDVARHFLVPRHAWQQRFGFAIYHTPQTPQELEWVLEHPVRVTPWMARLRPAFDALRADPGREMARFELADICPGAVPEIDGIFRTFRSYPRNGKVSYTEVCAMMFVASGRQDMLESWFPVLDDDGDGIISREQLASAIHAMYYVRYQDVEYADLKTRQAVNEAMQVHSATQAARSSDTEKPQADAEVPKGETPPTAAPESPTETESEKLQRECLTLEQFTQWLRGGGRHICELHKLAALPPTSLTISSDKGETWTLPAKMKFAKINVDNPVVEMDGDEMSRILWLLIKQKLIFPFLTMDIDYYDLSVTFRDETDDQVTTGAAKALSKHHVGIKCATMTPDGDRVLEYNLKKMWKSPTSLLRNAIGGTTFWTPIVLGPAVPGILPHWVKPIVVGRHTEEGSAMELTCDGPGTFKIMFEPNDEGKAKEQAAFELSANGGGVMLGTYNTRESVEKFARCCFEHALHMEMPLYFSSKANILGRFDGLFVDVFNHLYHDKYRKVFEEKGIWFETRLIDDMVAQAMRSSGGFVWACKSYDGDVQSDFVAQGFGGVTLMSSVTMSSDGTTMLVEAAHGSITKHYRAHQKSEVTSTNPLSCIYAWIHGLRHRARLDGNARLAHFSQALEEACVATVQNGHLTRDLAVRVHGDGATEWLQTEEMLNAVARELRLTLSKPLWNRPFVQAAPFEGQIEGLDRAINRIDS
;
A
#
# COMPACT_ATOMS: atom_id res chain seq x y z
N MET A 1 -11.85 -26.79 -14.51
CA MET A 1 -12.98 -26.53 -13.60
C MET A 1 -14.17 -26.09 -14.46
N ARG A 2 -15.32 -26.77 -14.34
CA ARG A 2 -16.53 -26.49 -15.15
C ARG A 2 -17.16 -25.16 -14.72
N PHE A 3 -17.51 -24.34 -15.70
CA PHE A 3 -18.13 -23.00 -15.62
C PHE A 3 -19.18 -22.85 -14.52
N LEU A 4 -19.02 -21.84 -13.65
CA LEU A 4 -20.08 -21.35 -12.78
C LEU A 4 -20.84 -20.24 -13.52
N ARG A 5 -22.17 -20.40 -13.66
CA ARG A 5 -23.04 -19.29 -14.07
C ARG A 5 -23.03 -18.22 -12.96
N PRO A 6 -23.27 -16.93 -13.24
CA PRO A 6 -23.27 -15.87 -12.22
C PRO A 6 -24.19 -16.17 -11.02
N ARG A 7 -25.34 -16.83 -11.24
CA ARG A 7 -26.24 -17.31 -10.16
C ARG A 7 -25.68 -18.46 -9.32
N ASP A 8 -24.72 -19.23 -9.84
CA ASP A 8 -24.13 -20.39 -9.15
C ASP A 8 -22.94 -19.99 -8.25
N VAL A 9 -22.32 -18.81 -8.48
CA VAL A 9 -21.26 -18.24 -7.62
C VAL A 9 -21.82 -17.88 -6.24
N ALA A 10 -23.03 -17.32 -6.19
CA ALA A 10 -23.73 -17.00 -4.93
C ALA A 10 -24.22 -18.23 -4.15
N ARG A 11 -24.21 -19.44 -4.75
CA ARG A 11 -24.63 -20.69 -4.09
C ARG A 11 -23.47 -21.52 -3.54
N HIS A 12 -22.24 -21.31 -4.04
CA HIS A 12 -21.09 -22.14 -3.66
C HIS A 12 -20.23 -21.56 -2.52
N PHE A 13 -20.47 -20.31 -2.11
CA PHE A 13 -19.77 -19.72 -0.97
C PHE A 13 -20.70 -18.79 -0.15
N LEU A 14 -20.72 -19.01 1.17
CA LEU A 14 -21.16 -18.14 2.28
C LEU A 14 -22.59 -18.36 2.89
N VAL A 15 -22.62 -18.24 4.22
CA VAL A 15 -23.56 -18.65 5.32
C VAL A 15 -24.96 -17.96 5.29
N PRO A 16 -26.03 -18.42 6.01
CA PRO A 16 -27.41 -18.30 5.55
C PRO A 16 -28.11 -16.95 5.86
N ARG A 17 -29.09 -16.66 4.99
CA ARG A 17 -29.85 -15.41 4.83
C ARG A 17 -30.82 -15.14 6.00
N HIS A 18 -30.73 -13.97 6.63
CA HIS A 18 -31.75 -13.46 7.56
C HIS A 18 -32.77 -12.56 6.84
N ALA A 19 -34.03 -12.56 7.33
CA ALA A 19 -35.24 -12.20 6.59
C ALA A 19 -35.37 -10.76 6.03
N TRP A 20 -34.52 -9.80 6.41
CA TRP A 20 -34.56 -8.43 5.87
C TRP A 20 -33.80 -8.26 4.53
N GLN A 21 -32.89 -9.19 4.18
CA GLN A 21 -32.06 -9.12 2.96
C GLN A 21 -32.79 -9.54 1.68
N GLN A 22 -34.02 -10.08 1.78
CA GLN A 22 -34.67 -10.76 0.67
C GLN A 22 -35.28 -9.85 -0.42
N ARG A 23 -35.44 -8.55 -0.18
CA ARG A 23 -36.14 -7.68 -1.15
C ARG A 23 -35.22 -7.00 -2.17
N PHE A 24 -33.92 -6.87 -1.87
CA PHE A 24 -32.97 -6.14 -2.72
C PHE A 24 -31.55 -6.74 -2.81
N GLY A 25 -31.27 -7.89 -2.19
CA GLY A 25 -30.03 -8.63 -2.44
C GLY A 25 -28.75 -7.97 -1.89
N PHE A 26 -28.84 -7.18 -0.83
CA PHE A 26 -27.67 -6.66 -0.11
C PHE A 26 -27.17 -7.70 0.90
N ALA A 27 -25.88 -8.03 0.86
CA ALA A 27 -25.28 -9.00 1.75
C ALA A 27 -24.04 -8.39 2.42
N ILE A 28 -24.11 -8.19 3.74
CA ILE A 28 -22.90 -8.13 4.55
C ILE A 28 -22.43 -9.57 4.68
N TYR A 29 -21.24 -9.87 4.19
CA TYR A 29 -20.63 -11.17 4.40
C TYR A 29 -19.33 -11.03 5.16
N HIS A 30 -19.15 -11.95 6.10
CA HIS A 30 -17.92 -12.08 6.85
C HIS A 30 -16.95 -12.89 6.02
N THR A 31 -15.69 -12.44 5.95
CA THR A 31 -14.60 -13.33 5.53
C THR A 31 -14.65 -14.62 6.36
N PRO A 32 -14.39 -15.81 5.78
CA PRO A 32 -14.49 -17.07 6.50
C PRO A 32 -13.69 -17.02 7.81
N GLN A 33 -14.39 -17.15 8.94
CA GLN A 33 -13.85 -16.94 10.29
C GLN A 33 -12.86 -18.00 10.76
N THR A 34 -12.50 -19.00 9.94
CA THR A 34 -11.54 -20.00 10.41
C THR A 34 -10.24 -19.28 10.78
N PRO A 35 -9.86 -19.28 12.08
CA PRO A 35 -8.55 -18.80 12.50
C PRO A 35 -7.60 -19.88 12.02
N GLN A 36 -7.21 -19.81 10.76
CA GLN A 36 -6.00 -20.48 10.33
C GLN A 36 -4.90 -19.49 10.66
N GLU A 37 -4.19 -19.77 11.76
CA GLU A 37 -2.75 -19.46 11.74
C GLU A 37 -2.26 -20.01 10.41
N LEU A 38 -1.93 -19.09 9.50
CA LEU A 38 -1.43 -19.49 8.22
C LEU A 38 0.01 -19.90 8.46
N GLU A 39 0.28 -21.20 8.30
CA GLU A 39 1.63 -21.71 8.27
C GLU A 39 2.04 -21.85 6.81
N TRP A 40 3.11 -21.16 6.42
CA TRP A 40 3.70 -21.32 5.09
C TRP A 40 5.21 -21.40 5.20
N VAL A 41 5.82 -22.10 4.25
CA VAL A 41 7.27 -22.10 4.08
C VAL A 41 7.62 -20.96 3.12
N LEU A 42 8.42 -20.01 3.60
CA LEU A 42 9.03 -18.95 2.80
C LEU A 42 10.41 -19.36 2.35
N GLU A 43 10.73 -19.07 1.09
CA GLU A 43 12.09 -19.12 0.60
C GLU A 43 12.69 -17.72 0.67
N HIS A 44 13.49 -17.44 1.70
CA HIS A 44 14.16 -16.16 1.86
C HIS A 44 15.39 -16.09 0.95
N PRO A 45 15.44 -15.15 -0.02
CA PRO A 45 16.62 -14.98 -0.86
C PRO A 45 17.75 -14.32 -0.08
N VAL A 46 18.86 -15.02 0.07
CA VAL A 46 20.08 -14.60 0.73
C VAL A 46 21.17 -14.48 -0.31
N ARG A 47 21.68 -13.27 -0.51
CA ARG A 47 22.79 -13.03 -1.43
C ARG A 47 24.11 -13.31 -0.72
N VAL A 48 24.87 -14.27 -1.24
CA VAL A 48 26.14 -14.72 -0.70
C VAL A 48 27.26 -14.48 -1.71
N THR A 49 28.49 -14.39 -1.23
CA THR A 49 29.64 -14.37 -2.14
C THR A 49 29.78 -15.70 -2.88
N PRO A 50 30.33 -15.75 -4.12
CA PRO A 50 30.41 -17.00 -4.88
C PRO A 50 31.30 -18.08 -4.24
N TRP A 51 32.16 -17.71 -3.29
CA TRP A 51 32.90 -18.70 -2.50
C TRP A 51 32.05 -19.30 -1.38
N MET A 52 31.20 -18.51 -0.72
CA MET A 52 30.23 -19.01 0.26
C MET A 52 29.26 -19.97 -0.40
N ALA A 53 28.83 -19.63 -1.63
CA ALA A 53 28.69 -20.52 -2.78
C ALA A 53 28.85 -22.05 -2.59
N ARG A 54 30.04 -22.40 -2.13
CA ARG A 54 30.51 -23.78 -2.16
C ARG A 54 30.24 -24.51 -0.84
N LEU A 55 29.73 -23.79 0.17
CA LEU A 55 29.38 -24.27 1.50
C LEU A 55 27.88 -24.58 1.66
N ARG A 56 27.07 -24.46 0.60
CA ARG A 56 25.61 -24.73 0.67
C ARG A 56 25.30 -26.12 1.24
N PRO A 57 25.96 -27.20 0.79
CA PRO A 57 25.69 -28.53 1.33
C PRO A 57 25.97 -28.61 2.84
N ALA A 58 26.99 -27.90 3.32
CA ALA A 58 27.31 -27.82 4.75
C ALA A 58 26.26 -27.07 5.54
N PHE A 59 25.82 -25.93 5.01
CA PHE A 59 24.74 -25.15 5.59
C PHE A 59 23.45 -25.98 5.73
N ASP A 60 23.01 -26.62 4.65
CA ASP A 60 21.78 -27.43 4.63
C ASP A 60 21.89 -28.64 5.58
N ALA A 61 23.06 -29.28 5.64
CA ALA A 61 23.32 -30.42 6.51
C ALA A 61 23.37 -30.07 8.01
N LEU A 62 23.86 -28.87 8.35
CA LEU A 62 23.86 -28.34 9.71
C LEU A 62 22.47 -27.85 10.13
N ARG A 63 21.70 -27.25 9.21
CA ARG A 63 20.32 -26.79 9.49
C ARG A 63 19.35 -27.93 9.72
N ALA A 64 19.51 -29.05 9.01
CA ALA A 64 18.62 -30.20 9.15
C ALA A 64 18.70 -30.90 10.52
N ASP A 65 19.76 -30.64 11.29
CA ASP A 65 20.00 -31.19 12.62
C ASP A 65 20.63 -30.10 13.51
N PRO A 66 19.82 -29.26 14.21
CA PRO A 66 20.29 -28.11 14.99
C PRO A 66 21.33 -28.40 16.09
N GLY A 67 21.52 -29.68 16.47
CA GLY A 67 22.58 -30.11 17.40
C GLY A 67 23.87 -30.59 16.73
N ARG A 68 23.93 -30.63 15.39
CA ARG A 68 25.07 -31.16 14.65
C ARG A 68 26.22 -30.16 14.59
N GLU A 69 27.42 -30.66 14.87
CA GLU A 69 28.68 -29.94 14.66
C GLU A 69 29.57 -30.74 13.70
N MET A 70 30.27 -30.05 12.81
CA MET A 70 31.10 -30.69 11.79
C MET A 70 32.58 -30.36 11.95
N ALA A 71 33.42 -31.39 11.94
CA ALA A 71 34.86 -31.25 11.88
C ALA A 71 35.32 -30.83 10.46
N ARG A 72 36.55 -30.31 10.36
CA ARG A 72 37.14 -29.85 9.10
C ARG A 72 37.08 -30.89 7.98
N PHE A 73 37.36 -32.16 8.30
CA PHE A 73 37.37 -33.22 7.30
C PHE A 73 35.96 -33.56 6.79
N GLU A 74 34.94 -33.50 7.66
CA GLU A 74 33.55 -33.74 7.28
C GLU A 74 33.06 -32.65 6.34
N LEU A 75 33.39 -31.38 6.63
CA LEU A 75 33.09 -30.26 5.74
C LEU A 75 33.79 -30.39 4.38
N ALA A 76 35.06 -30.83 4.37
CA ALA A 76 35.79 -31.03 3.12
C ALA A 76 35.22 -32.17 2.27
N ASP A 77 34.60 -33.18 2.90
CA ASP A 77 33.96 -34.30 2.21
C ASP A 77 32.64 -33.87 1.53
N ILE A 78 31.79 -33.12 2.24
CA ILE A 78 30.51 -32.65 1.69
C ILE A 78 30.64 -31.42 0.78
N CYS A 79 31.74 -30.66 0.92
CA CYS A 79 32.04 -29.48 0.12
C CYS A 79 33.46 -29.58 -0.50
N PRO A 80 33.71 -30.55 -1.40
CA PRO A 80 35.07 -30.84 -1.90
C PRO A 80 35.69 -29.69 -2.70
N GLY A 81 34.88 -28.80 -3.26
CA GLY A 81 35.33 -27.59 -3.96
C GLY A 81 35.59 -26.36 -3.06
N ALA A 82 35.43 -26.49 -1.74
CA ALA A 82 35.46 -25.37 -0.79
C ALA A 82 36.65 -25.42 0.21
N VAL A 83 37.72 -26.19 -0.08
CA VAL A 83 38.81 -26.42 0.87
C VAL A 83 39.48 -25.13 1.38
N PRO A 84 39.84 -24.14 0.53
CA PRO A 84 40.37 -22.85 1.00
C PRO A 84 39.40 -22.08 1.91
N GLU A 85 38.11 -22.17 1.64
CA GLU A 85 37.04 -21.50 2.38
C GLU A 85 36.83 -22.16 3.75
N ILE A 86 36.83 -23.50 3.78
CA ILE A 86 36.79 -24.30 5.01
C ILE A 86 38.01 -23.95 5.88
N ASP A 87 39.20 -23.84 5.30
CA ASP A 87 40.40 -23.39 6.04
C ASP A 87 40.25 -21.97 6.59
N GLY A 88 39.56 -21.08 5.88
CA GLY A 88 39.21 -19.74 6.35
C GLY A 88 38.26 -19.76 7.55
N ILE A 89 37.23 -20.62 7.52
CA ILE A 89 36.30 -20.84 8.64
C ILE A 89 37.08 -21.29 9.87
N PHE A 90 37.82 -22.40 9.78
CA PHE A 90 38.57 -22.95 10.92
C PHE A 90 39.74 -22.06 11.38
N ARG A 91 40.20 -21.10 10.55
CA ARG A 91 41.16 -20.07 10.98
C ARG A 91 40.49 -18.95 11.76
N THR A 92 39.30 -18.53 11.32
CA THR A 92 38.52 -17.47 12.00
C THR A 92 38.04 -17.97 13.37
N PHE A 93 37.61 -19.23 13.39
CA PHE A 93 37.10 -19.96 14.54
C PHE A 93 38.19 -20.83 15.20
N ARG A 94 39.48 -20.53 14.99
CA ARG A 94 40.58 -21.38 15.48
C ARG A 94 40.60 -21.52 17.01
N SER A 95 40.12 -20.51 17.71
CA SER A 95 40.00 -20.46 19.17
C SER A 95 38.57 -20.69 19.67
N TYR A 96 37.64 -21.05 18.78
CA TYR A 96 36.19 -21.08 19.03
C TYR A 96 35.51 -22.06 18.06
N PRO A 97 35.06 -23.28 18.43
CA PRO A 97 34.75 -23.79 19.75
C PRO A 97 35.66 -24.95 20.22
N ARG A 98 35.44 -25.37 21.47
CA ARG A 98 36.24 -26.24 22.37
C ARG A 98 36.63 -27.65 21.85
N ASN A 99 36.40 -27.98 20.58
CA ASN A 99 36.56 -29.34 20.04
C ASN A 99 37.03 -29.43 18.57
N GLY A 100 37.33 -28.30 17.90
CA GLY A 100 37.77 -28.31 16.49
C GLY A 100 36.67 -28.63 15.47
N LYS A 101 35.42 -28.31 15.81
CA LYS A 101 34.24 -28.42 14.93
C LYS A 101 33.59 -27.05 14.73
N VAL A 102 32.62 -26.95 13.81
CA VAL A 102 31.78 -25.76 13.65
C VAL A 102 30.30 -26.11 13.61
N SER A 103 29.48 -25.21 14.12
CA SER A 103 28.02 -25.26 14.23
C SER A 103 27.32 -24.49 13.12
N TYR A 104 26.00 -24.71 12.98
CA TYR A 104 25.14 -23.93 12.09
C TYR A 104 25.28 -22.41 12.33
N THR A 105 25.25 -21.99 13.59
CA THR A 105 25.28 -20.58 13.99
C THR A 105 26.59 -19.89 13.63
N GLU A 106 27.74 -20.58 13.76
CA GLU A 106 29.05 -20.03 13.40
C GLU A 106 29.20 -19.86 11.88
N VAL A 107 28.68 -20.82 11.11
CA VAL A 107 28.62 -20.71 9.64
C VAL A 107 27.72 -19.52 9.25
N CYS A 108 26.55 -19.37 9.87
CA CYS A 108 25.64 -18.23 9.65
C CYS A 108 26.32 -16.88 9.98
N ALA A 109 26.95 -16.78 11.15
CA ALA A 109 27.64 -15.56 11.58
C ALA A 109 28.75 -15.16 10.60
N MET A 110 29.53 -16.13 10.11
CA MET A 110 30.55 -15.87 9.08
C MET A 110 29.92 -15.41 7.76
N MET A 111 28.82 -16.00 7.32
CA MET A 111 28.07 -15.53 6.16
C MET A 111 27.60 -14.09 6.33
N PHE A 112 27.07 -13.73 7.50
CA PHE A 112 26.62 -12.38 7.80
C PHE A 112 27.75 -11.35 7.73
N VAL A 113 28.81 -11.55 8.51
CA VAL A 113 29.89 -10.54 8.60
C VAL A 113 30.64 -10.44 7.27
N ALA A 114 30.90 -11.54 6.57
CA ALA A 114 31.64 -11.49 5.31
C ALA A 114 30.80 -11.07 4.09
N SER A 115 29.46 -11.06 4.18
CA SER A 115 28.60 -10.47 3.13
C SER A 115 28.71 -8.94 3.08
N GLY A 116 29.04 -8.28 4.20
CA GLY A 116 29.12 -6.82 4.25
C GLY A 116 27.78 -6.10 4.08
N ARG A 117 26.64 -6.83 4.09
CA ARG A 117 25.33 -6.24 3.76
C ARG A 117 24.40 -6.12 4.96
N GLN A 118 23.93 -4.89 5.15
CA GLN A 118 22.95 -4.56 6.17
C GLN A 118 21.58 -5.23 5.94
N ASP A 119 21.17 -5.46 4.69
CA ASP A 119 19.87 -6.09 4.37
C ASP A 119 19.78 -7.56 4.81
N MET A 120 20.93 -8.21 5.03
CA MET A 120 20.99 -9.55 5.63
C MET A 120 20.62 -9.50 7.11
N LEU A 121 20.99 -8.43 7.84
CA LEU A 121 20.54 -8.21 9.23
C LEU A 121 19.02 -8.11 9.33
N GLU A 122 18.42 -7.47 8.33
CA GLU A 122 16.98 -7.31 8.21
C GLU A 122 16.27 -8.63 7.88
N SER A 123 16.99 -9.70 7.56
CA SER A 123 16.42 -11.03 7.28
C SER A 123 16.83 -12.07 8.33
N TRP A 124 17.26 -11.62 9.52
CA TRP A 124 17.82 -12.49 10.56
C TRP A 124 16.89 -13.54 11.09
N PHE A 125 15.62 -13.21 11.26
CA PHE A 125 14.71 -14.09 11.98
C PHE A 125 14.66 -15.51 11.36
N PRO A 126 14.43 -15.68 10.05
CA PRO A 126 14.54 -16.97 9.34
C PRO A 126 15.89 -17.72 9.41
N VAL A 127 16.98 -17.00 9.70
CA VAL A 127 18.34 -17.54 9.75
C VAL A 127 18.70 -17.97 11.18
N LEU A 128 18.19 -17.24 12.18
CA LEU A 128 18.43 -17.46 13.61
C LEU A 128 17.48 -18.49 14.24
N ASP A 129 16.27 -18.59 13.70
CA ASP A 129 15.31 -19.66 13.97
C ASP A 129 15.77 -20.93 13.23
N ASP A 130 16.73 -21.64 13.84
CA ASP A 130 17.43 -22.77 13.23
C ASP A 130 16.56 -24.03 13.14
N ASP A 131 15.60 -24.18 14.05
CA ASP A 131 14.59 -25.24 14.08
C ASP A 131 13.28 -24.85 13.36
N GLY A 132 13.11 -23.58 13.00
CA GLY A 132 12.00 -23.08 12.20
C GLY A 132 10.68 -23.10 12.98
N ASP A 133 10.73 -22.96 14.30
CA ASP A 133 9.58 -23.04 15.18
C ASP A 133 8.82 -21.70 15.30
N GLY A 134 9.38 -20.64 14.71
CA GLY A 134 8.81 -19.30 14.67
C GLY A 134 9.11 -18.47 15.92
N ILE A 135 10.07 -18.88 16.75
CA ILE A 135 10.62 -18.10 17.87
C ILE A 135 12.16 -18.15 17.85
N ILE A 136 12.79 -17.17 18.50
CA ILE A 136 14.23 -17.20 18.76
C ILE A 136 14.42 -17.33 20.25
N SER A 137 14.90 -18.49 20.70
CA SER A 137 15.29 -18.70 22.09
C SER A 137 16.47 -17.80 22.49
N ARG A 138 16.60 -17.57 23.80
CA ARG A 138 17.72 -16.84 24.38
C ARG A 138 19.06 -17.46 24.02
N GLU A 139 19.12 -18.78 23.92
CA GLU A 139 20.32 -19.52 23.57
C GLU A 139 20.68 -19.34 22.10
N GLN A 140 19.72 -19.50 21.18
CA GLN A 140 19.90 -19.23 19.75
C GLN A 140 20.39 -17.79 19.52
N LEU A 141 19.74 -16.80 20.17
CA LEU A 141 20.13 -15.40 20.05
C LEU A 141 21.53 -15.14 20.62
N ALA A 142 21.84 -15.69 21.79
CA ALA A 142 23.14 -15.51 22.43
C ALA A 142 24.26 -16.12 21.59
N SER A 143 24.06 -17.35 21.08
CA SER A 143 25.03 -18.03 20.23
C SER A 143 25.34 -17.22 18.97
N ALA A 144 24.31 -16.69 18.31
CA ALA A 144 24.47 -15.91 17.09
C ALA A 144 25.19 -14.58 17.30
N ILE A 145 24.74 -13.79 18.30
CA ILE A 145 25.37 -12.52 18.63
C ILE A 145 26.83 -12.74 19.04
N HIS A 146 27.10 -13.77 19.84
CA HIS A 146 28.46 -14.12 20.25
C HIS A 146 29.34 -14.43 19.05
N ALA A 147 28.91 -15.33 18.17
CA ALA A 147 29.66 -15.72 16.98
C ALA A 147 29.99 -14.49 16.11
N MET A 148 29.08 -13.54 15.95
CA MET A 148 29.33 -12.32 15.17
C MET A 148 30.37 -11.37 15.78
N TYR A 149 30.25 -11.07 17.08
CA TYR A 149 31.24 -10.27 17.78
C TYR A 149 32.62 -10.95 17.70
N TYR A 150 32.65 -12.27 17.87
CA TYR A 150 33.87 -13.04 17.81
C TYR A 150 34.51 -13.04 16.41
N VAL A 151 33.74 -13.22 15.33
CA VAL A 151 34.24 -13.16 13.94
C VAL A 151 34.99 -11.85 13.66
N ARG A 152 34.53 -10.74 14.24
CA ARG A 152 35.15 -9.42 14.02
C ARG A 152 36.34 -9.15 14.91
N TYR A 153 36.19 -9.38 16.21
CA TYR A 153 37.15 -8.92 17.22
C TYR A 153 38.17 -9.99 17.61
N GLN A 154 37.87 -11.26 17.32
CA GLN A 154 38.67 -12.43 17.72
C GLN A 154 39.02 -12.44 19.22
N ASP A 155 38.11 -11.91 20.04
CA ASP A 155 38.25 -11.78 21.48
C ASP A 155 37.00 -12.39 22.15
N VAL A 156 37.22 -13.49 22.88
CA VAL A 156 36.15 -14.27 23.52
C VAL A 156 35.54 -13.50 24.69
N GLU A 157 36.35 -12.87 25.53
CA GLU A 157 35.86 -12.15 26.71
C GLU A 157 35.03 -10.93 26.28
N TYR A 158 35.48 -10.25 25.22
CA TYR A 158 34.74 -9.13 24.64
C TYR A 158 33.42 -9.58 24.00
N ALA A 159 33.43 -10.67 23.24
CA ALA A 159 32.22 -11.25 22.65
C ALA A 159 31.21 -11.66 23.75
N ASP A 160 31.65 -12.37 24.79
CA ASP A 160 30.82 -12.76 25.94
C ASP A 160 30.18 -11.56 26.65
N LEU A 161 30.94 -10.48 26.86
CA LEU A 161 30.44 -9.27 27.49
C LEU A 161 29.33 -8.62 26.65
N LYS A 162 29.59 -8.46 25.34
CA LYS A 162 28.66 -7.80 24.42
C LYS A 162 27.40 -8.62 24.18
N THR A 163 27.53 -9.93 24.03
CA THR A 163 26.39 -10.86 23.91
C THR A 163 25.48 -10.78 25.12
N ARG A 164 26.03 -10.88 26.33
CA ARG A 164 25.21 -10.79 27.55
C ARG A 164 24.41 -9.49 27.61
N GLN A 165 25.01 -8.37 27.24
CA GLN A 165 24.33 -7.07 27.23
C GLN A 165 23.23 -6.99 26.16
N ALA A 166 23.54 -7.37 24.92
CA ALA A 166 22.59 -7.31 23.80
C ALA A 166 21.41 -8.27 23.99
N VAL A 167 21.67 -9.50 24.47
CA VAL A 167 20.61 -10.48 24.76
C VAL A 167 19.73 -10.01 25.90
N ASN A 168 20.31 -9.45 26.98
CA ASN A 168 19.52 -8.91 28.08
C ASN A 168 18.63 -7.74 27.61
N GLU A 169 19.15 -6.86 26.75
CA GLU A 169 18.36 -5.79 26.13
C GLU A 169 17.22 -6.35 25.28
N ALA A 170 17.49 -7.37 24.47
CA ALA A 170 16.47 -8.01 23.63
C ALA A 170 15.35 -8.66 24.45
N MET A 171 15.71 -9.40 25.50
CA MET A 171 14.75 -10.10 26.37
C MET A 171 13.93 -9.14 27.25
N GLN A 172 14.40 -7.90 27.46
CA GLN A 172 13.67 -6.85 28.19
C GLN A 172 12.54 -6.20 27.38
N VAL A 173 12.45 -6.44 26.07
CA VAL A 173 11.36 -5.92 25.22
C VAL A 173 9.98 -6.40 25.69
N HIS A 174 9.92 -7.48 26.49
CA HIS A 174 8.71 -8.01 27.10
C HIS A 174 8.01 -7.04 28.10
N SER A 175 8.76 -6.25 28.88
CA SER A 175 8.17 -5.40 29.95
C SER A 175 7.56 -4.09 29.44
N ALA A 176 8.04 -3.57 28.30
CA ALA A 176 7.52 -2.32 27.73
C ALA A 176 6.12 -2.51 27.10
N THR A 177 5.85 -3.69 26.54
CA THR A 177 4.63 -3.99 25.79
C THR A 177 3.42 -4.24 26.69
N GLN A 178 3.61 -4.71 27.93
CA GLN A 178 2.54 -4.80 28.94
C GLN A 178 2.26 -3.46 29.64
N ALA A 179 3.29 -2.64 29.88
CA ALA A 179 3.12 -1.31 30.48
C ALA A 179 2.34 -0.35 29.56
N ALA A 180 2.60 -0.37 28.25
CA ALA A 180 1.86 0.44 27.28
C ALA A 180 0.39 0.03 27.12
N ARG A 181 0.06 -1.27 27.27
CA ARG A 181 -1.32 -1.78 27.20
C ARG A 181 -2.14 -1.52 28.47
N SER A 182 -1.49 -1.32 29.62
CA SER A 182 -2.16 -1.04 30.90
C SER A 182 -2.37 0.47 31.14
N SER A 183 -1.51 1.33 30.58
CA SER A 183 -1.65 2.79 30.70
C SER A 183 -2.80 3.40 29.88
N ASP A 184 -3.36 2.67 28.90
CA ASP A 184 -4.49 3.14 28.08
C ASP A 184 -5.86 2.97 28.77
N THR A 185 -5.91 2.45 30.02
CA THR A 185 -7.16 2.20 30.75
C THR A 185 -7.40 3.03 32.01
N GLU A 186 -6.52 3.95 32.39
CA GLU A 186 -6.78 4.81 33.56
C GLU A 186 -6.76 6.31 33.21
N LYS A 187 -7.95 6.91 33.16
CA LYS A 187 -8.13 8.37 33.28
C LYS A 187 -7.82 8.80 34.72
N PRO A 188 -7.15 9.95 34.94
CA PRO A 188 -6.91 10.45 36.29
C PRO A 188 -8.18 11.11 36.85
N GLN A 189 -8.58 10.70 38.05
CA GLN A 189 -9.53 11.44 38.90
C GLN A 189 -8.78 12.11 40.05
N ALA A 190 -9.10 13.38 40.27
CA ALA A 190 -8.47 14.28 41.22
C ALA A 190 -9.03 14.16 42.67
N ASP A 191 -8.13 14.48 43.60
CA ASP A 191 -8.29 15.06 44.96
C ASP A 191 -9.09 14.34 46.07
N ALA A 192 -8.38 14.03 47.18
CA ALA A 192 -8.73 14.45 48.55
C ALA A 192 -7.65 14.07 49.60
N GLU A 193 -7.48 14.93 50.62
CA GLU A 193 -6.45 14.95 51.68
C GLU A 193 -6.64 13.94 52.85
N VAL A 194 -5.53 13.31 53.28
CA VAL A 194 -4.91 13.12 54.65
C VAL A 194 -5.84 13.28 55.90
N PRO A 195 -5.81 12.39 56.96
CA PRO A 195 -4.63 12.27 57.84
C PRO A 195 -4.28 10.95 58.60
N LYS A 196 -2.96 10.84 58.81
CA LYS A 196 -2.10 10.18 59.83
C LYS A 196 -2.68 9.17 60.85
N GLY A 197 -1.98 8.02 60.94
CA GLY A 197 -1.87 7.15 62.13
C GLY A 197 -0.69 6.18 62.00
N GLU A 198 0.20 6.15 63.00
CA GLU A 198 1.42 5.32 63.09
C GLU A 198 1.10 3.87 63.55
N THR A 199 1.76 2.85 62.98
CA THR A 199 2.15 1.55 63.61
C THR A 199 3.03 0.68 62.64
N PRO A 200 3.85 -0.28 63.14
CA PRO A 200 5.19 -0.65 62.63
C PRO A 200 5.22 -1.80 61.57
N PRO A 201 6.38 -2.19 60.98
CA PRO A 201 6.42 -2.88 59.71
C PRO A 201 6.14 -4.38 59.86
N THR A 202 5.07 -4.85 59.22
CA THR A 202 4.84 -6.27 58.93
C THR A 202 5.50 -6.67 57.62
N ALA A 203 6.09 -7.86 57.63
CA ALA A 203 6.93 -8.46 56.59
C ALA A 203 6.37 -8.31 55.17
N ALA A 204 7.29 -8.09 54.22
CA ALA A 204 7.02 -8.05 52.78
C ALA A 204 6.29 -9.32 52.33
N PRO A 205 5.24 -9.24 51.50
CA PRO A 205 4.68 -10.42 50.87
C PRO A 205 5.67 -10.91 49.81
N GLU A 206 5.98 -12.20 49.88
CA GLU A 206 6.75 -12.90 48.86
C GLU A 206 6.13 -12.63 47.48
N SER A 207 6.99 -12.28 46.52
CA SER A 207 6.63 -12.08 45.12
C SER A 207 5.87 -13.29 44.58
N PRO A 208 4.81 -13.11 43.77
CA PRO A 208 4.13 -14.25 43.16
C PRO A 208 5.15 -15.05 42.33
N THR A 209 5.22 -16.35 42.59
CA THR A 209 6.01 -17.29 41.79
C THR A 209 5.52 -17.24 40.35
N GLU A 210 6.41 -16.75 39.49
CA GLU A 210 6.22 -16.63 38.05
C GLU A 210 5.83 -17.98 37.43
N THR A 211 4.82 -18.00 36.56
CA THR A 211 4.38 -19.23 35.92
C THR A 211 5.39 -19.69 34.85
N GLU A 212 5.47 -20.99 34.60
CA GLU A 212 6.41 -21.58 33.62
C GLU A 212 6.20 -21.00 32.21
N SER A 213 4.96 -20.66 31.85
CA SER A 213 4.62 -19.99 30.58
C SER A 213 5.15 -18.55 30.50
N GLU A 214 5.11 -17.79 31.60
CA GLU A 214 5.65 -16.41 31.64
C GLU A 214 7.18 -16.44 31.55
N LYS A 215 7.80 -17.43 32.20
CA LYS A 215 9.24 -17.65 32.12
C LYS A 215 9.70 -18.00 30.70
N LEU A 216 8.99 -18.92 30.02
CA LEU A 216 9.27 -19.29 28.63
C LEU A 216 9.13 -18.08 27.68
N GLN A 217 8.12 -17.24 27.90
CA GLN A 217 7.89 -16.01 27.13
C GLN A 217 8.96 -14.93 27.35
N ARG A 218 9.66 -14.93 28.50
CA ARG A 218 10.83 -14.06 28.75
C ARG A 218 12.14 -14.61 28.20
N GLU A 219 12.17 -15.90 27.87
CA GLU A 219 13.36 -16.58 27.35
C GLU A 219 13.34 -16.75 25.82
N CYS A 220 12.27 -16.35 25.14
CA CYS A 220 12.15 -16.42 23.68
C CYS A 220 11.62 -15.11 23.09
N LEU A 221 11.99 -14.81 21.85
CA LEU A 221 11.46 -13.68 21.07
C LEU A 221 10.62 -14.19 19.91
N THR A 222 9.39 -13.70 19.80
CA THR A 222 8.62 -13.80 18.55
C THR A 222 9.22 -12.87 17.50
N LEU A 223 8.84 -13.06 16.22
CA LEU A 223 9.21 -12.14 15.15
C LEU A 223 8.86 -10.68 15.48
N GLU A 224 7.72 -10.46 16.13
CA GLU A 224 7.27 -9.12 16.55
C GLU A 224 8.21 -8.50 17.59
N GLN A 225 8.56 -9.24 18.64
CA GLN A 225 9.46 -8.76 19.70
C GLN A 225 10.88 -8.56 19.19
N PHE A 226 11.36 -9.46 18.34
CA PHE A 226 12.65 -9.34 17.67
C PHE A 226 12.69 -8.09 16.76
N THR A 227 11.62 -7.85 15.99
CA THR A 227 11.48 -6.65 15.17
C THR A 227 11.50 -5.38 16.02
N GLN A 228 10.78 -5.37 17.13
CA GLN A 228 10.72 -4.23 18.04
C GLN A 228 12.09 -3.95 18.67
N TRP A 229 12.82 -5.00 19.08
CA TRP A 229 14.17 -4.87 19.61
C TRP A 229 15.11 -4.23 18.59
N LEU A 230 15.13 -4.73 17.35
CA LEU A 230 15.93 -4.13 16.29
C LEU A 230 15.61 -2.63 16.15
N ARG A 231 14.33 -2.26 16.04
CA ARG A 231 13.91 -0.86 15.91
C ARG A 231 14.26 0.04 17.10
N GLY A 232 14.46 -0.52 18.29
CA GLY A 232 14.70 0.24 19.52
C GLY A 232 15.90 1.17 19.45
N GLY A 233 16.76 1.04 18.42
CA GLY A 233 17.88 1.94 18.18
C GLY A 233 18.95 1.86 19.26
N GLY A 234 18.94 0.77 20.03
CA GLY A 234 19.88 0.49 21.09
C GLY A 234 21.33 0.56 20.62
N ARG A 235 22.23 0.93 21.53
CA ARG A 235 23.67 1.05 21.22
C ARG A 235 24.21 -0.25 20.63
N HIS A 236 23.75 -1.40 21.12
CA HIS A 236 24.17 -2.72 20.66
C HIS A 236 23.61 -3.05 19.28
N ILE A 237 22.38 -2.66 18.94
CA ILE A 237 21.85 -2.76 17.58
C ILE A 237 22.69 -1.95 16.59
N CYS A 238 23.01 -0.70 16.94
CA CYS A 238 23.89 0.12 16.10
C CYS A 238 25.28 -0.51 15.91
N GLU A 239 25.82 -1.19 16.93
CA GLU A 239 27.07 -1.95 16.80
C GLU A 239 26.90 -3.17 15.90
N LEU A 240 25.83 -3.95 16.04
CA LEU A 240 25.53 -5.08 15.15
C LEU A 240 25.39 -4.63 13.68
N HIS A 241 24.73 -3.49 13.44
CA HIS A 241 24.65 -2.86 12.11
C HIS A 241 26.03 -2.52 11.54
N LYS A 242 26.92 -1.93 12.36
CA LYS A 242 28.30 -1.63 11.96
C LYS A 242 29.12 -2.90 11.70
N LEU A 243 28.88 -3.96 12.46
CA LEU A 243 29.54 -5.25 12.27
C LEU A 243 29.20 -5.88 10.93
N ALA A 244 27.93 -5.81 10.50
CA ALA A 244 27.54 -6.33 9.19
C ALA A 244 27.98 -5.44 8.03
N ALA A 245 28.22 -4.15 8.25
CA ALA A 245 28.59 -3.21 7.17
C ALA A 245 30.07 -3.33 6.74
N LEU A 246 30.92 -4.00 7.53
CA LEU A 246 32.36 -4.10 7.26
C LEU A 246 32.81 -5.55 7.31
N PRO A 247 33.33 -6.11 6.21
CA PRO A 247 33.84 -7.47 6.21
C PRO A 247 35.06 -7.61 7.12
N PRO A 248 35.35 -8.82 7.63
CA PRO A 248 36.50 -9.03 8.48
C PRO A 248 37.78 -8.88 7.66
N THR A 249 38.79 -8.26 8.26
CA THR A 249 40.08 -7.91 7.63
C THR A 249 40.89 -9.12 7.15
N SER A 250 40.53 -10.33 7.58
CA SER A 250 41.23 -11.59 7.32
C SER A 250 40.66 -12.42 6.17
N LEU A 251 39.52 -12.04 5.59
CA LEU A 251 38.87 -12.77 4.51
C LEU A 251 39.03 -12.05 3.17
N THR A 252 39.63 -12.71 2.19
CA THR A 252 39.72 -12.22 0.82
C THR A 252 38.34 -12.30 0.17
N ILE A 253 37.69 -11.15 -0.02
CA ILE A 253 36.40 -11.08 -0.71
C ILE A 253 36.68 -11.05 -2.21
N SER A 254 36.18 -12.05 -2.94
CA SER A 254 36.17 -11.96 -4.40
C SER A 254 35.29 -10.78 -4.84
N SER A 255 35.78 -9.99 -5.79
CA SER A 255 35.04 -8.88 -6.42
C SER A 255 33.93 -9.34 -7.37
N ASP A 256 33.69 -10.65 -7.48
CA ASP A 256 32.68 -11.22 -8.36
C ASP A 256 31.25 -10.92 -7.91
N LYS A 257 30.32 -10.89 -8.86
CA LYS A 257 28.89 -10.72 -8.59
C LYS A 257 28.40 -11.85 -7.68
N GLY A 258 27.95 -11.52 -6.47
CA GLY A 258 27.42 -12.50 -5.51
C GLY A 258 26.29 -13.37 -6.07
N GLU A 259 26.24 -14.62 -5.62
CA GLU A 259 25.22 -15.62 -5.93
C GLU A 259 24.03 -15.49 -4.96
N THR A 260 22.81 -15.82 -5.38
CA THR A 260 21.62 -15.78 -4.52
C THR A 260 21.15 -17.19 -4.20
N TRP A 261 20.96 -17.47 -2.91
CA TRP A 261 20.43 -18.72 -2.39
C TRP A 261 19.10 -18.53 -1.71
N THR A 262 18.30 -19.57 -1.60
CA THR A 262 17.02 -19.53 -0.88
C THR A 262 17.09 -20.36 0.40
N LEU A 263 16.60 -19.78 1.49
CA LEU A 263 16.48 -20.44 2.79
C LEU A 263 15.01 -20.72 3.09
N PRO A 264 14.60 -21.98 3.28
CA PRO A 264 13.24 -22.30 3.68
C PRO A 264 13.04 -21.96 5.16
N ALA A 265 12.05 -21.12 5.47
CA ALA A 265 11.64 -20.80 6.83
C ALA A 265 10.14 -20.97 6.98
N LYS A 266 9.73 -21.70 8.02
CA LYS A 266 8.32 -21.79 8.36
C LYS A 266 7.91 -20.52 9.06
N MET A 267 6.76 -20.00 8.67
CA MET A 267 6.22 -18.79 9.23
C MET A 267 4.77 -18.98 9.59
N LYS A 268 4.45 -18.67 10.85
CA LYS A 268 3.09 -18.53 11.33
C LYS A 268 2.66 -17.09 11.20
N PHE A 269 1.51 -16.87 10.57
CA PHE A 269 0.91 -15.55 10.46
C PHE A 269 -0.52 -15.57 10.99
N ALA A 270 -0.75 -14.76 12.02
CA ALA A 270 -2.09 -14.49 12.51
C ALA A 270 -2.76 -13.44 11.63
N LYS A 271 -3.94 -13.77 11.08
CA LYS A 271 -4.72 -12.82 10.28
C LYS A 271 -4.93 -11.49 11.01
N ILE A 272 -5.00 -10.42 10.24
CA ILE A 272 -5.22 -9.07 10.76
C ILE A 272 -6.73 -8.84 10.85
N ASN A 273 -7.21 -8.49 12.04
CA ASN A 273 -8.60 -8.08 12.23
C ASN A 273 -8.80 -6.65 11.70
N VAL A 274 -9.90 -6.44 10.97
CA VAL A 274 -10.34 -5.11 10.52
C VAL A 274 -11.70 -4.85 11.17
N ASP A 275 -11.75 -3.85 12.05
CA ASP A 275 -12.87 -3.68 12.98
C ASP A 275 -14.13 -3.12 12.30
N ASN A 276 -13.95 -2.23 11.32
CA ASN A 276 -15.03 -1.63 10.55
C ASN A 276 -15.09 -2.18 9.12
N PRO A 277 -16.30 -2.32 8.54
CA PRO A 277 -16.45 -2.89 7.20
C PRO A 277 -15.95 -1.93 6.11
N VAL A 278 -15.65 -2.51 4.95
CA VAL A 278 -15.49 -1.77 3.68
C VAL A 278 -16.65 -2.10 2.76
N VAL A 279 -17.04 -1.14 1.91
CA VAL A 279 -18.03 -1.37 0.87
C VAL A 279 -17.33 -1.92 -0.36
N GLU A 280 -17.63 -3.16 -0.72
CA GLU A 280 -17.12 -3.77 -1.94
C GLU A 280 -18.15 -3.63 -3.05
N MET A 281 -17.74 -3.06 -4.18
CA MET A 281 -18.57 -2.93 -5.37
C MET A 281 -17.98 -3.81 -6.48
N ASP A 282 -18.57 -4.98 -6.71
CA ASP A 282 -18.14 -5.90 -7.76
C ASP A 282 -18.50 -5.40 -9.15
N GLY A 283 -17.85 -5.94 -10.18
CA GLY A 283 -17.88 -5.38 -11.53
C GLY A 283 -18.21 -6.40 -12.62
N ASP A 284 -17.66 -6.16 -13.81
CA ASP A 284 -17.97 -6.91 -15.02
C ASP A 284 -16.72 -7.54 -15.68
N GLU A 285 -16.97 -8.52 -16.55
CA GLU A 285 -16.02 -9.09 -17.50
C GLU A 285 -14.69 -9.58 -16.86
N MET A 286 -13.53 -9.23 -17.44
CA MET A 286 -12.22 -9.71 -16.98
C MET A 286 -11.82 -9.08 -15.65
N SER A 287 -12.25 -7.84 -15.41
CA SER A 287 -12.00 -7.16 -14.15
C SER A 287 -12.66 -7.89 -12.98
N ARG A 288 -13.88 -8.43 -13.15
CA ARG A 288 -14.57 -9.25 -12.14
C ARG A 288 -13.80 -10.53 -11.79
N ILE A 289 -13.22 -11.19 -12.81
CA ILE A 289 -12.40 -12.39 -12.62
C ILE A 289 -11.13 -12.05 -11.82
N LEU A 290 -10.44 -10.97 -12.20
CA LEU A 290 -9.30 -10.45 -11.46
C LEU A 290 -9.65 -10.13 -10.01
N TRP A 291 -10.79 -9.46 -9.80
CA TRP A 291 -11.27 -9.04 -8.50
C TRP A 291 -11.42 -10.22 -7.54
N LEU A 292 -12.06 -11.30 -8.01
CA LEU A 292 -12.19 -12.54 -7.25
C LEU A 292 -10.84 -13.15 -6.89
N LEU A 293 -9.92 -13.26 -7.85
CA LEU A 293 -8.59 -13.84 -7.63
C LEU A 293 -7.75 -13.01 -6.65
N ILE A 294 -7.81 -11.68 -6.75
CA ILE A 294 -7.14 -10.76 -5.82
C ILE A 294 -7.67 -10.99 -4.40
N LYS A 295 -9.00 -11.02 -4.20
CA LYS A 295 -9.58 -11.30 -2.88
C LYS A 295 -9.11 -12.63 -2.31
N GLN A 296 -9.14 -13.70 -3.13
CA GLN A 296 -8.79 -15.05 -2.70
C GLN A 296 -7.30 -15.24 -2.41
N LYS A 297 -6.40 -14.60 -3.16
CA LYS A 297 -4.95 -14.82 -3.05
C LYS A 297 -4.23 -13.77 -2.22
N LEU A 298 -4.73 -12.53 -2.20
CA LEU A 298 -4.02 -11.39 -1.64
C LEU A 298 -4.74 -10.73 -0.46
N ILE A 299 -6.06 -10.87 -0.31
CA ILE A 299 -6.82 -10.18 0.76
C ILE A 299 -7.27 -11.15 1.87
N PHE A 300 -8.18 -12.07 1.56
CA PHE A 300 -8.81 -12.97 2.54
C PHE A 300 -7.87 -13.98 3.22
N PRO A 301 -6.73 -14.38 2.63
CA PRO A 301 -5.74 -15.14 3.37
C PRO A 301 -5.19 -14.35 4.57
N PHE A 302 -5.02 -13.03 4.43
CA PHE A 302 -4.30 -12.23 5.44
C PHE A 302 -5.22 -11.47 6.38
N LEU A 303 -6.46 -11.19 5.97
CA LEU A 303 -7.39 -10.35 6.72
C LEU A 303 -8.63 -11.10 7.18
N THR A 304 -9.08 -10.75 8.39
CA THR A 304 -10.43 -11.03 8.89
C THR A 304 -11.17 -9.71 8.92
N MET A 305 -12.18 -9.58 8.07
CA MET A 305 -12.94 -8.34 7.89
C MET A 305 -14.38 -8.61 7.44
N ASP A 306 -15.21 -7.60 7.66
CA ASP A 306 -16.58 -7.52 7.16
C ASP A 306 -16.61 -6.77 5.84
N ILE A 307 -17.38 -7.29 4.88
CA ILE A 307 -17.60 -6.64 3.59
C ILE A 307 -19.08 -6.38 3.42
N ASP A 308 -19.43 -5.11 3.20
CA ASP A 308 -20.76 -4.71 2.75
C ASP A 308 -20.78 -4.76 1.21
N TYR A 309 -21.30 -5.84 0.65
CA TYR A 309 -21.12 -6.19 -0.76
C TYR A 309 -22.28 -5.77 -1.65
N TYR A 310 -21.90 -5.20 -2.79
CA TYR A 310 -22.80 -4.74 -3.84
C TYR A 310 -22.33 -5.27 -5.20
N ASP A 311 -23.19 -6.03 -5.88
CA ASP A 311 -22.90 -6.52 -7.24
C ASP A 311 -23.29 -5.44 -8.27
N LEU A 312 -22.32 -4.68 -8.79
CA LEU A 312 -22.59 -3.66 -9.82
C LEU A 312 -22.45 -4.20 -11.24
N SER A 313 -22.48 -5.52 -11.44
CA SER A 313 -22.54 -6.09 -12.78
C SER A 313 -23.71 -5.52 -13.57
N VAL A 314 -23.52 -5.33 -14.87
CA VAL A 314 -24.55 -4.76 -15.75
C VAL A 314 -25.87 -5.53 -15.67
N THR A 315 -25.80 -6.85 -15.51
CA THR A 315 -26.98 -7.71 -15.43
C THR A 315 -27.74 -7.50 -14.13
N PHE A 316 -27.05 -7.34 -12.99
CA PHE A 316 -27.73 -7.12 -11.71
C PHE A 316 -28.23 -5.68 -11.55
N ARG A 317 -27.51 -4.70 -12.13
CA ARG A 317 -28.03 -3.34 -12.27
C ARG A 317 -29.30 -3.32 -13.11
N ASP A 318 -29.35 -4.05 -14.22
CA ASP A 318 -30.57 -4.15 -15.03
C ASP A 318 -31.72 -4.85 -14.28
N GLU A 319 -31.44 -5.97 -13.60
CA GLU A 319 -32.43 -6.69 -12.78
C GLU A 319 -33.04 -5.79 -11.68
N THR A 320 -32.22 -4.95 -11.05
CA THR A 320 -32.62 -4.08 -9.92
C THR A 320 -33.03 -2.67 -10.31
N ASP A 321 -33.18 -2.38 -11.61
CA ASP A 321 -33.43 -1.03 -12.13
C ASP A 321 -32.43 0.02 -11.58
N ASP A 322 -31.17 -0.37 -11.48
CA ASP A 322 -30.01 0.37 -10.97
C ASP A 322 -30.11 0.80 -9.50
N GLN A 323 -31.06 0.23 -8.74
CA GLN A 323 -31.18 0.47 -7.29
C GLN A 323 -29.96 -0.03 -6.51
N VAL A 324 -29.27 -1.08 -6.99
CA VAL A 324 -28.05 -1.58 -6.36
C VAL A 324 -26.95 -0.51 -6.29
N THR A 325 -26.78 0.30 -7.34
CA THR A 325 -25.80 1.38 -7.40
C THR A 325 -26.13 2.49 -6.39
N THR A 326 -27.42 2.81 -6.24
CA THR A 326 -27.89 3.76 -5.22
C THR A 326 -27.70 3.21 -3.80
N GLY A 327 -27.92 1.90 -3.61
CA GLY A 327 -27.64 1.21 -2.35
C GLY A 327 -26.16 1.29 -1.97
N ALA A 328 -25.28 1.03 -2.94
CA ALA A 328 -23.83 1.10 -2.77
C ALA A 328 -23.37 2.52 -2.39
N ALA A 329 -23.95 3.55 -3.00
CA ALA A 329 -23.69 4.95 -2.65
C ALA A 329 -24.06 5.25 -1.17
N LYS A 330 -25.21 4.76 -0.70
CA LYS A 330 -25.64 4.94 0.70
C LYS A 330 -24.72 4.21 1.69
N ALA A 331 -24.31 2.99 1.36
CA ALA A 331 -23.35 2.25 2.19
C ALA A 331 -22.00 2.94 2.22
N LEU A 332 -21.55 3.50 1.08
CA LEU A 332 -20.31 4.25 1.02
C LEU A 332 -20.34 5.47 1.93
N SER A 333 -21.43 6.25 1.93
CA SER A 333 -21.60 7.37 2.86
C SER A 333 -21.62 6.94 4.34
N LYS A 334 -22.04 5.71 4.63
CA LYS A 334 -22.09 5.15 6.00
C LYS A 334 -20.75 4.61 6.47
N HIS A 335 -20.01 3.94 5.59
CA HIS A 335 -18.80 3.19 5.94
C HIS A 335 -17.51 3.91 5.53
N HIS A 336 -17.61 4.97 4.74
CA HIS A 336 -16.54 5.89 4.32
C HIS A 336 -15.43 5.29 3.46
N VAL A 337 -15.46 3.97 3.19
CA VAL A 337 -14.48 3.28 2.36
C VAL A 337 -15.20 2.42 1.33
N GLY A 338 -15.06 2.78 0.05
CA GLY A 338 -15.62 2.05 -1.09
C GLY A 338 -14.52 1.54 -2.00
N ILE A 339 -14.48 0.25 -2.25
CA ILE A 339 -13.49 -0.40 -3.12
C ILE A 339 -14.25 -0.99 -4.30
N LYS A 340 -14.04 -0.42 -5.49
CA LYS A 340 -14.87 -0.67 -6.66
C LYS A 340 -14.08 -1.32 -7.81
N CYS A 341 -14.63 -2.43 -8.31
CA CYS A 341 -14.21 -3.06 -9.54
C CYS A 341 -14.70 -2.26 -10.77
N ALA A 342 -14.04 -2.44 -11.92
CA ALA A 342 -14.49 -1.81 -13.16
C ALA A 342 -15.86 -2.36 -13.59
N THR A 343 -16.75 -1.45 -13.99
CA THR A 343 -18.13 -1.73 -14.38
C THR A 343 -18.35 -1.31 -15.83
N MET A 344 -19.12 -2.08 -16.58
CA MET A 344 -19.46 -1.73 -17.96
C MET A 344 -20.50 -0.61 -18.01
N THR A 345 -20.28 0.44 -18.81
CA THR A 345 -21.35 1.39 -19.17
C THR A 345 -21.92 0.95 -20.52
N PRO A 346 -23.19 0.53 -20.61
CA PRO A 346 -23.71 -0.05 -21.84
C PRO A 346 -23.89 1.00 -22.94
N ASP A 347 -23.48 0.66 -24.15
CA ASP A 347 -23.85 1.33 -25.40
C ASP A 347 -24.97 0.55 -26.12
N GLY A 348 -25.33 0.95 -27.34
CA GLY A 348 -26.38 0.27 -28.12
C GLY A 348 -26.09 -1.21 -28.35
N ASP A 349 -24.83 -1.58 -28.62
CA ASP A 349 -24.43 -2.96 -28.85
C ASP A 349 -24.51 -3.79 -27.56
N ARG A 350 -24.12 -3.20 -26.42
CA ARG A 350 -24.21 -3.87 -25.12
C ARG A 350 -25.63 -4.06 -24.63
N VAL A 351 -26.55 -3.14 -24.94
CA VAL A 351 -27.98 -3.32 -24.67
C VAL A 351 -28.50 -4.57 -25.37
N LEU A 352 -28.10 -4.78 -26.62
CA LEU A 352 -28.47 -5.99 -27.38
C LEU A 352 -27.75 -7.24 -26.85
N GLU A 353 -26.46 -7.16 -26.59
CA GLU A 353 -25.65 -8.30 -26.12
C GLU A 353 -26.19 -8.89 -24.81
N TYR A 354 -26.50 -8.03 -23.84
CA TYR A 354 -26.94 -8.45 -22.51
C TYR A 354 -28.47 -8.44 -22.34
N ASN A 355 -29.22 -8.11 -23.40
CA ASN A 355 -30.67 -7.99 -23.39
C ASN A 355 -31.17 -7.06 -22.25
N LEU A 356 -30.59 -5.86 -22.18
CA LEU A 356 -30.88 -4.88 -21.13
C LEU A 356 -32.22 -4.18 -21.39
N LYS A 357 -32.94 -3.82 -20.33
CA LYS A 357 -34.18 -3.03 -20.39
C LYS A 357 -33.96 -1.67 -21.06
N LYS A 358 -32.82 -1.03 -20.78
CA LYS A 358 -32.41 0.27 -21.34
C LYS A 358 -30.91 0.50 -21.20
N MET A 359 -30.45 1.58 -21.82
CA MET A 359 -29.09 2.08 -21.65
C MET A 359 -28.93 2.75 -20.27
N TRP A 360 -28.38 2.01 -19.30
CA TRP A 360 -28.13 2.51 -17.95
C TRP A 360 -26.98 3.52 -17.89
N LYS A 361 -27.05 4.46 -16.95
CA LYS A 361 -25.99 5.45 -16.72
C LYS A 361 -24.75 4.79 -16.11
N SER A 362 -23.62 5.49 -16.17
CA SER A 362 -22.36 5.04 -15.55
C SER A 362 -22.50 4.98 -14.03
N PRO A 363 -22.20 3.82 -13.39
CA PRO A 363 -22.18 3.68 -11.93
C PRO A 363 -21.15 4.60 -11.28
N THR A 364 -19.99 4.77 -11.92
CA THR A 364 -18.90 5.61 -11.41
C THR A 364 -19.35 7.06 -11.24
N SER A 365 -20.07 7.62 -12.21
CA SER A 365 -20.59 8.99 -12.11
C SER A 365 -21.58 9.14 -10.96
N LEU A 366 -22.47 8.17 -10.77
CA LEU A 366 -23.44 8.20 -9.67
C LEU A 366 -22.73 8.18 -8.31
N LEU A 367 -21.77 7.28 -8.13
CA LEU A 367 -21.01 7.14 -6.89
C LEU A 367 -20.16 8.39 -6.60
N ARG A 368 -19.46 8.94 -7.60
CA ARG A 368 -18.66 10.17 -7.43
C ARG A 368 -19.54 11.37 -7.06
N ASN A 369 -20.70 11.51 -7.68
CA ASN A 369 -21.67 12.56 -7.33
C ASN A 369 -22.23 12.39 -5.92
N ALA A 370 -22.39 11.16 -5.44
CA ALA A 370 -22.84 10.90 -4.07
C ALA A 370 -21.79 11.26 -3.01
N ILE A 371 -20.50 11.21 -3.35
CA ILE A 371 -19.39 11.59 -2.47
C ILE A 371 -19.18 13.11 -2.47
N GLY A 372 -19.42 13.78 -3.61
CA GLY A 372 -19.18 15.20 -3.79
C GLY A 372 -17.70 15.57 -3.63
N GLY A 373 -16.84 14.86 -4.35
CA GLY A 373 -15.39 14.81 -4.11
C GLY A 373 -14.52 15.24 -5.29
N THR A 374 -13.22 14.98 -5.18
CA THR A 374 -12.22 15.17 -6.24
C THR A 374 -11.55 13.84 -6.55
N THR A 375 -11.39 13.51 -7.83
CA THR A 375 -10.72 12.27 -8.24
C THR A 375 -9.24 12.53 -8.52
N PHE A 376 -8.36 11.83 -7.80
CA PHE A 376 -6.92 11.83 -7.97
C PHE A 376 -6.47 10.58 -8.72
N TRP A 377 -5.73 10.81 -9.80
CA TRP A 377 -5.09 9.76 -10.60
C TRP A 377 -3.60 9.75 -10.29
N THR A 378 -3.12 8.64 -9.73
CA THR A 378 -1.72 8.50 -9.31
C THR A 378 -1.05 7.33 -10.04
N PRO A 379 0.04 7.58 -10.79
CA PRO A 379 0.79 6.52 -11.44
C PRO A 379 1.46 5.57 -10.43
N ILE A 380 1.44 4.28 -10.74
CA ILE A 380 2.22 3.25 -10.05
C ILE A 380 3.63 3.27 -10.63
N VAL A 381 4.57 3.85 -9.88
CA VAL A 381 5.96 4.00 -10.32
C VAL A 381 6.74 2.71 -10.05
N LEU A 382 7.06 1.95 -11.10
CA LEU A 382 7.77 0.66 -11.01
C LEU A 382 9.31 0.81 -11.00
N GLY A 383 9.81 2.05 -11.11
CA GLY A 383 11.24 2.34 -11.16
C GLY A 383 11.89 2.00 -12.52
N PRO A 384 13.22 1.94 -12.60
CA PRO A 384 13.94 1.80 -13.87
C PRO A 384 13.75 0.44 -14.58
N ALA A 385 13.23 -0.57 -13.88
CA ALA A 385 12.98 -1.90 -14.43
C ALA A 385 11.92 -1.91 -15.53
N VAL A 386 10.93 -0.99 -15.45
CA VAL A 386 9.91 -0.80 -16.47
C VAL A 386 9.89 0.68 -16.84
N PRO A 387 10.70 1.11 -17.83
CA PRO A 387 10.73 2.52 -18.20
C PRO A 387 9.39 2.96 -18.76
N GLY A 388 8.92 4.11 -18.28
CA GLY A 388 7.81 4.83 -18.90
C GLY A 388 8.15 5.29 -20.33
N ILE A 389 7.15 5.80 -21.05
CA ILE A 389 7.38 6.44 -22.36
C ILE A 389 8.22 7.70 -22.22
N LEU A 390 8.15 8.35 -21.06
CA LEU A 390 8.98 9.48 -20.66
C LEU A 390 9.91 9.01 -19.53
N PRO A 391 11.11 8.47 -19.85
CA PRO A 391 11.96 7.78 -18.85
C PRO A 391 12.48 8.68 -17.73
N HIS A 392 12.52 10.01 -17.94
CA HIS A 392 12.93 10.98 -16.93
C HIS A 392 11.84 11.30 -15.90
N TRP A 393 10.60 10.83 -16.11
CA TRP A 393 9.54 10.87 -15.11
C TRP A 393 9.76 9.79 -14.05
N VAL A 394 10.60 10.10 -13.06
CA VAL A 394 11.01 9.17 -12.00
C VAL A 394 10.20 9.33 -10.71
N LYS A 395 9.42 10.40 -10.58
CA LYS A 395 8.46 10.65 -9.49
C LYS A 395 7.04 10.77 -10.07
N PRO A 396 5.98 10.37 -9.35
CA PRO A 396 4.63 10.41 -9.89
C PRO A 396 4.14 11.84 -10.17
N ILE A 397 3.30 12.00 -11.19
CA ILE A 397 2.50 13.21 -11.40
C ILE A 397 1.06 12.86 -11.01
N VAL A 398 0.55 13.45 -9.95
CA VAL A 398 -0.81 13.16 -9.46
C VAL A 398 -1.80 14.13 -10.10
N VAL A 399 -2.73 13.63 -10.91
CA VAL A 399 -3.74 14.50 -11.56
C VAL A 399 -5.01 14.54 -10.70
N GLY A 400 -5.30 15.69 -10.10
CA GLY A 400 -6.53 15.95 -9.37
C GLY A 400 -7.59 16.55 -10.29
N ARG A 401 -8.60 15.77 -10.68
CA ARG A 401 -9.68 16.20 -11.57
C ARG A 401 -10.86 16.75 -10.77
N HIS A 402 -11.29 17.96 -11.12
CA HIS A 402 -12.56 18.52 -10.66
C HIS A 402 -13.73 17.74 -11.28
N THR A 403 -14.51 17.02 -10.47
CA THR A 403 -15.61 16.17 -10.97
C THR A 403 -16.99 16.82 -10.91
N GLU A 404 -17.12 17.97 -10.25
CA GLU A 404 -18.38 18.72 -10.13
C GLU A 404 -18.41 19.91 -11.10
N GLU A 405 -18.57 19.60 -12.39
CA GLU A 405 -18.87 20.62 -13.42
C GLU A 405 -20.38 20.67 -13.69
N GLY A 406 -20.91 21.88 -13.88
CA GLY A 406 -22.31 22.07 -14.24
C GLY A 406 -22.63 21.39 -15.56
N SER A 407 -23.87 20.87 -15.68
CA SER A 407 -24.29 20.19 -16.90
C SER A 407 -24.13 21.10 -18.12
N ALA A 408 -23.41 20.60 -19.12
CA ALA A 408 -23.31 21.23 -20.42
C ALA A 408 -24.68 21.23 -21.12
N MET A 409 -25.02 22.37 -21.74
CA MET A 409 -26.16 22.51 -22.64
C MET A 409 -25.64 22.75 -24.04
N GLU A 410 -26.12 21.95 -24.98
CA GLU A 410 -25.71 22.01 -26.39
C GLU A 410 -26.92 22.34 -27.26
N LEU A 411 -26.70 23.19 -28.28
CA LEU A 411 -27.72 23.54 -29.27
C LEU A 411 -27.09 23.48 -30.66
N THR A 412 -27.66 22.63 -31.53
CA THR A 412 -27.38 22.66 -32.97
C THR A 412 -28.33 23.63 -33.66
N CYS A 413 -27.78 24.50 -34.48
CA CYS A 413 -28.50 25.49 -35.27
C CYS A 413 -28.38 25.14 -36.75
N ASP A 414 -29.49 25.00 -37.46
CA ASP A 414 -29.50 24.62 -38.89
C ASP A 414 -29.28 25.82 -39.84
N GLY A 415 -29.25 27.05 -39.32
CA GLY A 415 -29.13 28.26 -40.12
C GLY A 415 -28.88 29.51 -39.28
N PRO A 416 -28.94 30.70 -39.90
CA PRO A 416 -28.64 31.96 -39.23
C PRO A 416 -29.56 32.25 -38.04
N GLY A 417 -29.02 32.86 -36.98
CA GLY A 417 -29.79 33.21 -35.78
C GLY A 417 -28.96 33.90 -34.70
N THR A 418 -29.63 34.37 -33.63
CA THR A 418 -28.98 35.04 -32.50
C THR A 418 -28.98 34.14 -31.27
N PHE A 419 -27.81 33.89 -30.71
CA PHE A 419 -27.63 33.21 -29.42
C PHE A 419 -27.45 34.25 -28.31
N LYS A 420 -28.19 34.12 -27.21
CA LYS A 420 -28.12 35.04 -26.06
C LYS A 420 -27.85 34.29 -24.76
N ILE A 421 -27.01 34.87 -23.90
CA ILE A 421 -26.82 34.42 -22.50
C ILE A 421 -27.55 35.38 -21.57
N MET A 422 -28.51 34.85 -20.81
CA MET A 422 -29.29 35.60 -19.82
C MET A 422 -29.12 35.00 -18.42
N PHE A 423 -28.93 35.86 -17.42
CA PHE A 423 -28.98 35.50 -16.00
C PHE A 423 -30.10 36.28 -15.32
N GLU A 424 -31.09 35.56 -14.82
CA GLU A 424 -32.23 36.12 -14.09
C GLU A 424 -32.05 35.82 -12.60
N PRO A 425 -31.77 36.83 -11.76
CA PRO A 425 -31.72 36.64 -10.32
C PRO A 425 -33.09 36.19 -9.79
N ASN A 426 -33.11 35.30 -8.78
CA ASN A 426 -34.36 34.91 -8.12
C ASN A 426 -34.97 36.04 -7.27
N ASP A 427 -34.16 37.01 -6.84
CA ASP A 427 -34.62 38.21 -6.13
C ASP A 427 -35.11 39.27 -7.13
N GLU A 428 -35.64 40.42 -6.67
CA GLU A 428 -36.07 41.55 -7.52
C GLU A 428 -34.93 42.24 -8.33
N GLY A 429 -33.79 41.57 -8.51
CA GLY A 429 -32.67 42.02 -9.32
C GLY A 429 -33.02 42.02 -10.82
N LYS A 430 -32.53 43.03 -11.54
CA LYS A 430 -32.71 43.09 -13.00
C LYS A 430 -31.97 41.94 -13.68
N ALA A 431 -32.66 41.27 -14.61
CA ALA A 431 -32.07 40.31 -15.52
C ALA A 431 -30.83 40.90 -16.23
N LYS A 432 -29.77 40.10 -16.32
CA LYS A 432 -28.52 40.47 -16.98
C LYS A 432 -28.42 39.72 -18.30
N GLU A 433 -28.58 40.41 -19.42
CA GLU A 433 -28.18 39.93 -20.74
C GLU A 433 -26.69 40.25 -20.94
N GLN A 434 -25.84 39.23 -21.11
CA GLN A 434 -24.38 39.42 -21.06
C GLN A 434 -23.69 39.30 -22.42
N ALA A 435 -24.24 38.54 -23.36
CA ALA A 435 -23.70 38.42 -24.71
C ALA A 435 -24.79 38.00 -25.70
N ALA A 436 -24.82 38.65 -26.88
CA ALA A 436 -25.57 38.21 -28.05
C ALA A 436 -24.57 37.90 -29.16
N PHE A 437 -24.57 36.65 -29.65
CA PHE A 437 -23.76 36.21 -30.78
C PHE A 437 -24.66 35.98 -31.99
N GLU A 438 -24.39 36.67 -33.09
CA GLU A 438 -25.10 36.46 -34.35
C GLU A 438 -24.37 35.41 -35.19
N LEU A 439 -25.02 34.26 -35.37
CA LEU A 439 -24.62 33.27 -36.34
C LEU A 439 -25.10 33.74 -37.72
N SER A 440 -24.19 34.29 -38.52
CA SER A 440 -24.47 34.77 -39.89
C SER A 440 -24.25 33.71 -40.97
N ALA A 441 -23.74 32.52 -40.60
CA ALA A 441 -23.43 31.46 -41.53
C ALA A 441 -24.68 30.65 -41.94
N ASN A 442 -24.93 30.54 -43.25
CA ASN A 442 -25.96 29.68 -43.83
C ASN A 442 -25.68 28.18 -43.65
N GLY A 443 -24.50 27.81 -43.16
CA GLY A 443 -24.09 26.42 -42.89
C GLY A 443 -24.45 25.90 -41.50
N GLY A 444 -25.22 26.67 -40.71
CA GLY A 444 -25.55 26.32 -39.34
C GLY A 444 -24.39 26.51 -38.37
N GLY A 445 -24.53 25.97 -37.15
CA GLY A 445 -23.53 26.09 -36.09
C GLY A 445 -23.92 25.28 -34.85
N VAL A 446 -23.05 25.30 -33.83
CA VAL A 446 -23.31 24.68 -32.53
C VAL A 446 -22.97 25.67 -31.41
N MET A 447 -23.77 25.65 -30.35
CA MET A 447 -23.58 26.47 -29.15
C MET A 447 -23.39 25.57 -27.92
N LEU A 448 -22.52 25.98 -27.01
CA LEU A 448 -22.25 25.29 -25.76
C LEU A 448 -22.36 26.28 -24.60
N GLY A 449 -23.20 25.95 -23.61
CA GLY A 449 -23.28 26.63 -22.32
C GLY A 449 -22.84 25.71 -21.20
N THR A 450 -22.02 26.20 -20.28
CA THR A 450 -21.60 25.48 -19.07
C THR A 450 -21.52 26.44 -17.89
N TYR A 451 -21.53 25.90 -16.67
CA TYR A 451 -21.42 26.69 -15.44
C TYR A 451 -20.60 25.94 -14.38
N ASN A 452 -20.15 26.68 -13.38
CA ASN A 452 -19.62 26.13 -12.15
C ASN A 452 -20.02 27.02 -10.97
N THR A 453 -19.96 26.50 -9.75
CA THR A 453 -20.30 27.24 -8.54
C THR A 453 -19.06 27.51 -7.71
N ARG A 454 -19.00 28.66 -7.03
CA ARG A 454 -17.89 28.98 -6.12
C ARG A 454 -17.70 27.90 -5.05
N GLU A 455 -18.79 27.37 -4.51
CA GLU A 455 -18.76 26.30 -3.49
C GLU A 455 -18.06 25.03 -4.01
N SER A 456 -18.40 24.59 -5.22
CA SER A 456 -17.78 23.42 -5.86
C SER A 456 -16.28 23.64 -6.08
N VAL A 457 -15.90 24.83 -6.55
CA VAL A 457 -14.50 25.21 -6.77
C VAL A 457 -13.72 25.27 -5.46
N GLU A 458 -14.32 25.79 -4.38
CA GLU A 458 -13.70 25.83 -3.05
C GLU A 458 -13.49 24.42 -2.47
N LYS A 459 -14.47 23.52 -2.62
CA LYS A 459 -14.34 22.11 -2.22
C LYS A 459 -13.22 21.41 -2.99
N PHE A 460 -13.17 21.60 -4.31
CA PHE A 460 -12.11 21.07 -5.15
C PHE A 460 -10.72 21.57 -4.72
N ALA A 461 -10.58 22.88 -4.50
CA ALA A 461 -9.32 23.47 -4.05
C ALA A 461 -8.86 22.89 -2.71
N ARG A 462 -9.77 22.79 -1.72
CA ARG A 462 -9.49 22.15 -0.43
C ARG A 462 -8.99 20.71 -0.62
N CYS A 463 -9.71 19.88 -1.37
CA CYS A 463 -9.28 18.52 -1.67
C CYS A 463 -7.85 18.48 -2.21
N CYS A 464 -7.51 19.35 -3.16
CA CYS A 464 -6.18 19.40 -3.77
C CYS A 464 -5.09 19.82 -2.78
N PHE A 465 -5.33 20.84 -1.94
CA PHE A 465 -4.36 21.26 -0.92
C PHE A 465 -4.11 20.16 0.12
N GLU A 466 -5.18 19.55 0.65
CA GLU A 466 -5.07 18.47 1.64
C GLU A 466 -4.38 17.24 1.06
N HIS A 467 -4.69 16.87 -0.19
CA HIS A 467 -4.03 15.76 -0.85
C HIS A 467 -2.55 16.03 -1.11
N ALA A 468 -2.19 17.25 -1.51
CA ALA A 468 -0.80 17.66 -1.69
C ALA A 468 -0.02 17.66 -0.36
N LEU A 469 -0.64 18.07 0.76
CA LEU A 469 -0.07 17.95 2.10
C LEU A 469 0.16 16.50 2.51
N HIS A 470 -0.82 15.63 2.24
CA HIS A 470 -0.73 14.20 2.55
C HIS A 470 0.41 13.52 1.77
N MET A 471 0.56 13.87 0.50
CA MET A 471 1.60 13.34 -0.38
C MET A 471 2.95 14.05 -0.22
N GLU A 472 3.01 15.13 0.56
CA GLU A 472 4.17 16.03 0.72
C GLU A 472 4.74 16.50 -0.64
N MET A 473 3.84 16.93 -1.53
CA MET A 473 4.16 17.36 -2.88
C MET A 473 3.71 18.80 -3.14
N PRO A 474 4.44 19.58 -3.95
CA PRO A 474 3.95 20.88 -4.40
C PRO A 474 2.68 20.73 -5.25
N LEU A 475 1.84 21.76 -5.24
CA LEU A 475 0.56 21.78 -5.94
C LEU A 475 0.57 22.81 -7.08
N TYR A 476 0.14 22.39 -8.25
CA TYR A 476 -0.11 23.26 -9.39
C TYR A 476 -1.59 23.27 -9.76
N PHE A 477 -2.18 24.44 -9.99
CA PHE A 477 -3.48 24.56 -10.64
C PHE A 477 -3.31 25.13 -12.05
N SER A 478 -3.85 24.46 -13.06
CA SER A 478 -3.80 24.92 -14.45
C SER A 478 -5.13 25.49 -14.93
N SER A 479 -5.07 26.60 -15.65
CA SER A 479 -6.25 27.22 -16.27
C SER A 479 -5.95 27.89 -17.60
N LYS A 480 -6.97 28.43 -18.27
CA LYS A 480 -6.83 29.35 -19.40
C LYS A 480 -7.40 30.74 -19.04
N ALA A 481 -7.11 31.23 -17.84
CA ALA A 481 -7.63 32.51 -17.33
C ALA A 481 -7.25 33.73 -18.18
N ASN A 482 -6.20 33.66 -19.01
CA ASN A 482 -5.89 34.71 -19.98
C ASN A 482 -6.92 34.84 -21.12
N ILE A 483 -7.67 33.77 -21.41
CA ILE A 483 -8.77 33.75 -22.40
C ILE A 483 -10.12 33.77 -21.69
N LEU A 484 -10.31 32.92 -20.68
CA LEU A 484 -11.54 32.77 -19.90
C LEU A 484 -11.48 33.57 -18.58
N GLY A 485 -11.23 34.88 -18.67
CA GLY A 485 -10.92 35.72 -17.50
C GLY A 485 -11.96 35.73 -16.38
N ARG A 486 -13.24 35.47 -16.66
CA ARG A 486 -14.29 35.36 -15.62
C ARG A 486 -14.47 33.93 -15.12
N PHE A 487 -14.55 32.97 -16.04
CA PHE A 487 -14.85 31.57 -15.69
C PHE A 487 -13.66 30.91 -15.00
N ASP A 488 -12.48 30.96 -15.63
CA ASP A 488 -11.25 30.40 -15.07
C ASP A 488 -10.64 31.33 -14.01
N GLY A 489 -10.91 32.63 -14.09
CA GLY A 489 -10.54 33.60 -13.06
C GLY A 489 -11.12 33.24 -11.69
N LEU A 490 -12.37 32.77 -11.63
CA LEU A 490 -12.98 32.29 -10.38
C LEU A 490 -12.14 31.18 -9.71
N PHE A 491 -11.63 30.23 -10.49
CA PHE A 491 -10.81 29.15 -9.95
C PHE A 491 -9.47 29.69 -9.42
N VAL A 492 -8.79 30.51 -10.21
CA VAL A 492 -7.52 31.13 -9.82
C VAL A 492 -7.68 31.93 -8.52
N ASP A 493 -8.74 32.73 -8.42
CA ASP A 493 -9.03 33.54 -7.24
C ASP A 493 -9.29 32.67 -6.00
N VAL A 494 -10.10 31.62 -6.14
CA VAL A 494 -10.43 30.70 -5.04
C VAL A 494 -9.18 29.98 -4.52
N PHE A 495 -8.37 29.41 -5.42
CA PHE A 495 -7.16 28.69 -5.03
C PHE A 495 -6.15 29.63 -4.35
N ASN A 496 -5.91 30.82 -4.90
CA ASN A 496 -4.99 31.79 -4.30
C ASN A 496 -5.49 32.27 -2.93
N HIS A 497 -6.79 32.58 -2.81
CA HIS A 497 -7.37 32.99 -1.54
C HIS A 497 -7.19 31.91 -0.47
N LEU A 498 -7.58 30.66 -0.77
CA LEU A 498 -7.44 29.55 0.18
C LEU A 498 -5.97 29.27 0.54
N TYR A 499 -5.06 29.36 -0.41
CA TYR A 499 -3.64 29.17 -0.15
C TYR A 499 -3.13 30.21 0.85
N HIS A 500 -3.37 31.49 0.60
CA HIS A 500 -2.89 32.57 1.46
C HIS A 500 -3.57 32.60 2.82
N ASP A 501 -4.85 32.27 2.90
CA ASP A 501 -5.63 32.25 4.13
C ASP A 501 -5.29 31.07 5.03
N LYS A 502 -5.18 29.85 4.47
CA LYS A 502 -5.16 28.61 5.27
C LYS A 502 -3.92 27.74 5.11
N TYR A 503 -3.37 27.64 3.90
CA TYR A 503 -2.42 26.57 3.58
C TYR A 503 -0.96 27.00 3.52
N ARG A 504 -0.68 28.29 3.26
CA ARG A 504 0.67 28.80 3.00
C ARG A 504 1.66 28.42 4.10
N LYS A 505 1.31 28.64 5.37
CA LYS A 505 2.19 28.35 6.50
C LYS A 505 2.56 26.87 6.59
N VAL A 506 1.58 25.98 6.45
CA VAL A 506 1.79 24.52 6.54
C VAL A 506 2.58 24.01 5.33
N PHE A 507 2.36 24.58 4.14
CA PHE A 507 3.14 24.26 2.94
C PHE A 507 4.62 24.67 3.11
N GLU A 508 4.87 25.89 3.59
CA GLU A 508 6.22 26.40 3.85
C GLU A 508 6.94 25.55 4.93
N GLU A 509 6.26 25.13 5.99
CA GLU A 509 6.80 24.22 7.02
C GLU A 509 7.21 22.85 6.47
N LYS A 510 6.49 22.34 5.46
CA LYS A 510 6.82 21.08 4.75
C LYS A 510 7.78 21.28 3.57
N GLY A 511 8.21 22.51 3.28
CA GLY A 511 9.10 22.81 2.15
C GLY A 511 8.46 22.60 0.76
N ILE A 512 7.14 22.65 0.68
CA ILE A 512 6.37 22.55 -0.58
C ILE A 512 5.67 23.89 -0.87
N TRP A 513 5.16 24.06 -2.10
CA TRP A 513 4.56 25.33 -2.54
C TRP A 513 3.31 25.10 -3.39
N PHE A 514 2.55 26.18 -3.59
CA PHE A 514 1.42 26.24 -4.52
C PHE A 514 1.68 27.27 -5.61
N GLU A 515 1.30 26.95 -6.85
CA GLU A 515 1.39 27.87 -7.99
C GLU A 515 0.22 27.68 -8.98
N THR A 516 -0.32 28.78 -9.50
CA THR A 516 -1.24 28.75 -10.65
C THR A 516 -0.49 28.95 -11.96
N ARG A 517 -0.79 28.15 -12.99
CA ARG A 517 -0.18 28.25 -14.32
C ARG A 517 -1.22 28.27 -15.44
N LEU A 518 -0.84 28.80 -16.59
CA LEU A 518 -1.60 28.57 -17.81
C LEU A 518 -1.43 27.10 -18.25
N ILE A 519 -2.49 26.49 -18.78
CA ILE A 519 -2.52 25.05 -19.12
C ILE A 519 -1.43 24.66 -20.14
N ASP A 520 -1.15 25.51 -21.11
CA ASP A 520 -0.08 25.34 -22.10
C ASP A 520 1.31 25.33 -21.45
N ASP A 521 1.57 26.25 -20.52
CA ASP A 521 2.82 26.27 -19.75
C ASP A 521 2.93 25.07 -18.81
N MET A 522 1.81 24.65 -18.20
CA MET A 522 1.78 23.53 -17.26
C MET A 522 2.05 22.19 -17.96
N VAL A 523 1.46 21.93 -19.13
CA VAL A 523 1.76 20.74 -19.93
C VAL A 523 3.24 20.71 -20.31
N ALA A 524 3.80 21.84 -20.76
CA ALA A 524 5.21 21.92 -21.11
C ALA A 524 6.14 21.72 -19.90
N GLN A 525 5.77 22.23 -18.73
CA GLN A 525 6.48 21.97 -17.48
C GLN A 525 6.40 20.50 -17.09
N ALA A 526 5.23 19.88 -17.11
CA ALA A 526 5.05 18.47 -16.79
C ALA A 526 5.96 17.59 -17.67
N MET A 527 5.98 17.84 -18.98
CA MET A 527 6.84 17.14 -19.94
C MET A 527 8.34 17.29 -19.62
N ARG A 528 8.80 18.46 -19.16
CA ARG A 528 10.23 18.70 -18.84
C ARG A 528 10.62 18.29 -17.41
N SER A 529 9.66 18.16 -16.51
CA SER A 529 9.90 17.83 -15.11
C SER A 529 10.34 16.38 -14.92
N SER A 530 10.81 16.05 -13.72
CA SER A 530 10.99 14.67 -13.26
C SER A 530 9.75 14.07 -12.59
N GLY A 531 8.60 14.76 -12.66
CA GLY A 531 7.41 14.54 -11.85
C GLY A 531 7.58 14.97 -10.38
N GLY A 532 6.71 14.47 -9.49
CA GLY A 532 6.75 14.73 -8.04
C GLY A 532 5.90 15.93 -7.61
N PHE A 533 4.71 16.09 -8.19
CA PHE A 533 3.78 17.17 -7.86
C PHE A 533 2.33 16.72 -8.05
N VAL A 534 1.41 17.44 -7.38
CA VAL A 534 -0.03 17.35 -7.64
C VAL A 534 -0.41 18.41 -8.66
N TRP A 535 -1.17 18.00 -9.68
CA TRP A 535 -1.69 18.85 -10.74
C TRP A 535 -3.22 18.88 -10.66
N ALA A 536 -3.75 19.96 -10.09
CA ALA A 536 -5.16 20.25 -10.06
C ALA A 536 -5.63 20.73 -11.44
N CYS A 537 -6.55 19.98 -12.04
CA CYS A 537 -7.12 20.22 -13.35
C CYS A 537 -8.63 20.44 -13.25
N LYS A 538 -9.15 21.35 -14.08
CA LYS A 538 -10.59 21.42 -14.39
C LYS A 538 -11.06 20.08 -14.98
N SER A 539 -12.36 19.84 -14.98
CA SER A 539 -12.95 18.55 -15.37
C SER A 539 -12.42 18.00 -16.71
N TYR A 540 -12.49 18.79 -17.79
CA TYR A 540 -12.01 18.38 -19.11
C TYR A 540 -10.49 18.18 -19.16
N ASP A 541 -9.72 19.14 -18.64
CA ASP A 541 -8.26 19.03 -18.60
C ASP A 541 -7.83 17.81 -17.79
N GLY A 542 -8.50 17.52 -16.68
CA GLY A 542 -8.19 16.38 -15.83
C GLY A 542 -8.43 15.05 -16.51
N ASP A 543 -9.49 14.95 -17.34
CA ASP A 543 -9.80 13.76 -18.14
C ASP A 543 -8.71 13.48 -19.18
N VAL A 544 -8.35 14.50 -19.96
CA VAL A 544 -7.34 14.38 -21.02
C VAL A 544 -5.94 14.16 -20.44
N GLN A 545 -5.57 14.92 -19.41
CA GLN A 545 -4.22 14.86 -18.84
C GLN A 545 -4.01 13.61 -17.99
N SER A 546 -5.03 13.03 -17.35
CA SER A 546 -4.86 11.76 -16.63
C SER A 546 -4.47 10.62 -17.57
N ASP A 547 -5.06 10.56 -18.77
CA ASP A 547 -4.70 9.56 -19.78
C ASP A 547 -3.30 9.78 -20.35
N PHE A 548 -2.95 11.05 -20.63
CA PHE A 548 -1.60 11.40 -21.06
C PHE A 548 -0.55 11.00 -20.01
N VAL A 549 -0.79 11.32 -18.74
CA VAL A 549 0.10 10.95 -17.64
C VAL A 549 0.17 9.43 -17.48
N ALA A 550 -0.96 8.71 -17.51
CA ALA A 550 -0.98 7.26 -17.45
C ALA A 550 -0.11 6.63 -18.54
N GLN A 551 -0.26 7.09 -19.79
CA GLN A 551 0.53 6.60 -20.90
C GLN A 551 2.02 6.92 -20.72
N GLY A 552 2.36 8.10 -20.21
CA GLY A 552 3.73 8.49 -19.87
C GLY A 552 4.42 7.52 -18.90
N PHE A 553 3.68 6.98 -17.92
CA PHE A 553 4.20 6.03 -16.92
C PHE A 553 4.07 4.55 -17.31
N GLY A 554 3.42 4.22 -18.43
CA GLY A 554 3.37 2.85 -18.93
C GLY A 554 2.01 2.42 -19.48
N GLY A 555 0.93 3.09 -19.05
CA GLY A 555 -0.44 2.83 -19.46
C GLY A 555 -1.42 2.85 -18.27
N VAL A 556 -2.71 2.81 -18.58
CA VAL A 556 -3.81 2.86 -17.58
C VAL A 556 -3.83 1.68 -16.59
N THR A 557 -3.11 0.60 -16.87
CA THR A 557 -2.96 -0.54 -15.94
C THR A 557 -2.01 -0.24 -14.77
N LEU A 558 -1.22 0.84 -14.88
CA LEU A 558 -0.27 1.32 -13.88
C LEU A 558 -0.73 2.64 -13.25
N MET A 559 -2.02 2.76 -13.00
CA MET A 559 -2.63 3.97 -12.49
C MET A 559 -3.68 3.62 -11.45
N SER A 560 -3.71 4.35 -10.34
CA SER A 560 -4.77 4.25 -9.33
C SER A 560 -5.73 5.43 -9.45
N SER A 561 -7.03 5.20 -9.24
CA SER A 561 -8.04 6.26 -9.21
C SER A 561 -8.69 6.32 -7.82
N VAL A 562 -8.55 7.46 -7.15
CA VAL A 562 -9.05 7.71 -5.80
C VAL A 562 -9.94 8.94 -5.79
N THR A 563 -11.22 8.79 -5.49
CA THR A 563 -12.12 9.92 -5.24
C THR A 563 -12.26 10.16 -3.75
N MET A 564 -11.94 11.37 -3.32
CA MET A 564 -12.00 11.78 -1.91
C MET A 564 -13.03 12.89 -1.72
N SER A 565 -13.84 12.79 -0.66
CA SER A 565 -14.72 13.88 -0.21
C SER A 565 -13.91 15.06 0.35
N SER A 566 -14.52 16.26 0.33
CA SER A 566 -13.85 17.49 0.78
C SER A 566 -13.42 17.54 2.25
N ASP A 567 -14.03 16.72 3.10
CA ASP A 567 -13.66 16.54 4.52
C ASP A 567 -12.59 15.44 4.72
N GLY A 568 -12.16 14.75 3.65
CA GLY A 568 -11.19 13.65 3.72
C GLY A 568 -11.68 12.39 4.44
N THR A 569 -12.97 12.28 4.76
CA THR A 569 -13.52 11.12 5.47
C THR A 569 -13.83 9.98 4.52
N THR A 570 -14.53 10.27 3.41
CA THR A 570 -15.09 9.28 2.49
C THR A 570 -14.20 9.12 1.26
N MET A 571 -13.80 7.89 1.00
CA MET A 571 -12.94 7.53 -0.13
C MET A 571 -13.59 6.43 -0.98
N LEU A 572 -13.69 6.67 -2.28
CA LEU A 572 -13.96 5.66 -3.29
C LEU A 572 -12.71 5.41 -4.11
N VAL A 573 -12.27 4.16 -4.14
CA VAL A 573 -11.11 3.73 -4.92
C VAL A 573 -11.54 2.77 -6.01
N GLU A 574 -11.00 2.96 -7.21
CA GLU A 574 -11.26 2.07 -8.35
C GLU A 574 -10.01 1.88 -9.21
N ALA A 575 -10.03 0.82 -10.01
CA ALA A 575 -9.06 0.65 -11.07
C ALA A 575 -9.20 1.78 -12.11
N ALA A 576 -8.08 2.29 -12.60
CA ALA A 576 -8.03 3.35 -13.60
C ALA A 576 -8.58 2.94 -14.98
N HIS A 577 -8.66 1.64 -15.26
CA HIS A 577 -9.08 1.08 -16.53
C HIS A 577 -10.53 0.54 -16.48
N GLY A 578 -11.11 0.31 -17.66
CA GLY A 578 -12.41 -0.36 -17.81
C GLY A 578 -12.38 -1.88 -17.53
N SER A 579 -13.43 -2.59 -17.93
CA SER A 579 -13.66 -4.02 -17.63
C SER A 579 -12.81 -5.01 -18.43
N ILE A 580 -11.97 -4.52 -19.36
CA ILE A 580 -11.01 -5.29 -20.18
C ILE A 580 -11.69 -6.37 -21.05
N THR A 581 -12.69 -5.96 -21.82
CA THR A 581 -13.52 -6.83 -22.68
C THR A 581 -12.71 -7.74 -23.59
N LYS A 582 -11.63 -7.25 -24.23
CA LYS A 582 -10.83 -8.05 -25.17
C LYS A 582 -10.28 -9.32 -24.51
N HIS A 583 -9.71 -9.19 -23.31
CA HIS A 583 -9.19 -10.33 -22.56
C HIS A 583 -10.34 -11.20 -22.03
N TYR A 584 -11.49 -10.61 -21.69
CA TYR A 584 -12.67 -11.37 -21.33
C TYR A 584 -13.17 -12.26 -22.47
N ARG A 585 -13.18 -11.78 -23.73
CA ARG A 585 -13.55 -12.60 -24.90
C ARG A 585 -12.59 -13.77 -25.12
N ALA A 586 -11.29 -13.53 -24.94
CA ALA A 586 -10.27 -14.58 -24.98
C ALA A 586 -10.51 -15.61 -23.86
N HIS A 587 -10.76 -15.14 -22.63
CA HIS A 587 -11.10 -15.99 -21.50
C HIS A 587 -12.36 -16.83 -21.74
N GLN A 588 -13.42 -16.26 -22.32
CA GLN A 588 -14.65 -17.00 -22.68
C GLN A 588 -14.37 -18.16 -23.65
N LYS A 589 -13.34 -18.03 -24.49
CA LYS A 589 -12.86 -19.08 -25.41
C LYS A 589 -11.84 -20.02 -24.77
N SER A 590 -11.59 -19.91 -23.47
CA SER A 590 -10.54 -20.64 -22.74
C SER A 590 -9.12 -20.38 -23.27
N GLU A 591 -8.90 -19.22 -23.89
CA GLU A 591 -7.57 -18.78 -24.31
C GLU A 591 -6.78 -18.26 -23.09
N VAL A 592 -5.46 -18.37 -23.16
CA VAL A 592 -4.55 -17.85 -22.13
C VAL A 592 -4.59 -16.32 -22.11
N THR A 593 -4.71 -15.73 -20.92
CA THR A 593 -4.72 -14.26 -20.74
C THR A 593 -3.60 -13.80 -19.80
N SER A 594 -2.99 -12.67 -20.15
CA SER A 594 -2.01 -11.97 -19.31
C SER A 594 -2.51 -10.55 -19.06
N THR A 595 -3.47 -10.44 -18.16
CA THR A 595 -4.07 -9.16 -17.76
C THR A 595 -3.33 -8.64 -16.55
N ASN A 596 -2.80 -7.42 -16.65
CA ASN A 596 -2.09 -6.78 -15.55
C ASN A 596 -3.03 -6.47 -14.37
N PRO A 597 -2.80 -7.06 -13.17
CA PRO A 597 -3.70 -6.90 -12.03
C PRO A 597 -3.37 -5.68 -11.17
N LEU A 598 -2.27 -4.95 -11.42
CA LEU A 598 -1.70 -3.99 -10.47
C LEU A 598 -2.67 -2.87 -10.09
N SER A 599 -3.30 -2.20 -11.06
CA SER A 599 -4.32 -1.17 -10.79
C SER A 599 -5.48 -1.68 -9.90
N CYS A 600 -5.96 -2.91 -10.12
CA CYS A 600 -6.99 -3.52 -9.25
C CYS A 600 -6.47 -3.82 -7.84
N ILE A 601 -5.21 -4.27 -7.71
CA ILE A 601 -4.59 -4.51 -6.39
C ILE A 601 -4.42 -3.16 -5.65
N TYR A 602 -4.01 -2.11 -6.35
CA TYR A 602 -3.85 -0.77 -5.77
C TYR A 602 -5.18 -0.18 -5.29
N ALA A 603 -6.30 -0.47 -5.95
CA ALA A 603 -7.61 -0.11 -5.42
C ALA A 603 -7.82 -0.73 -4.02
N TRP A 604 -7.53 -2.03 -3.83
CA TRP A 604 -7.58 -2.64 -2.50
C TRP A 604 -6.59 -2.03 -1.51
N ILE A 605 -5.34 -1.81 -1.93
CA ILE A 605 -4.30 -1.18 -1.09
C ILE A 605 -4.79 0.17 -0.53
N HIS A 606 -5.27 1.06 -1.39
CA HIS A 606 -5.70 2.40 -0.99
C HIS A 606 -6.94 2.35 -0.08
N GLY A 607 -7.93 1.51 -0.41
CA GLY A 607 -9.13 1.35 0.42
C GLY A 607 -8.78 0.82 1.82
N LEU A 608 -7.97 -0.23 1.89
CA LEU A 608 -7.54 -0.80 3.18
C LEU A 608 -6.65 0.15 3.97
N ARG A 609 -5.79 0.93 3.30
CA ARG A 609 -4.96 1.96 3.93
C ARG A 609 -5.82 3.07 4.54
N HIS A 610 -6.87 3.50 3.84
CA HIS A 610 -7.80 4.49 4.36
C HIS A 610 -8.63 3.94 5.52
N ARG A 611 -9.09 2.69 5.44
CA ARG A 611 -9.75 1.99 6.56
C ARG A 611 -8.83 1.92 7.78
N ALA A 612 -7.56 1.56 7.58
CA ALA A 612 -6.55 1.53 8.63
C ALA A 612 -6.36 2.89 9.31
N ARG A 613 -6.35 3.97 8.52
CA ARG A 613 -6.25 5.34 9.06
C ARG A 613 -7.47 5.70 9.91
N LEU A 614 -8.67 5.43 9.41
CA LEU A 614 -9.92 5.73 10.13
C LEU A 614 -10.07 4.89 11.42
N ASP A 615 -9.54 3.66 11.43
CA ASP A 615 -9.61 2.76 12.59
C ASP A 615 -8.42 2.87 13.54
N GLY A 616 -7.36 3.61 13.17
CA GLY A 616 -6.10 3.59 13.90
C GLY A 616 -5.38 2.22 13.87
N ASN A 617 -5.65 1.40 12.85
CA ASN A 617 -5.16 0.02 12.76
C ASN A 617 -3.77 -0.05 12.09
N ALA A 618 -2.72 0.01 12.90
CA ALA A 618 -1.33 -0.01 12.43
C ALA A 618 -0.95 -1.30 11.67
N ARG A 619 -1.52 -2.46 12.06
CA ARG A 619 -1.25 -3.74 11.37
C ARG A 619 -1.81 -3.74 9.95
N LEU A 620 -3.03 -3.24 9.76
CA LEU A 620 -3.65 -3.10 8.44
C LEU A 620 -2.91 -2.08 7.58
N ALA A 621 -2.48 -0.96 8.17
CA ALA A 621 -1.65 0.03 7.47
C ALA A 621 -0.35 -0.58 6.95
N HIS A 622 0.33 -1.36 7.79
CA HIS A 622 1.54 -2.09 7.39
C HIS A 622 1.25 -3.10 6.28
N PHE A 623 0.17 -3.89 6.40
CA PHE A 623 -0.22 -4.83 5.36
C PHE A 623 -0.44 -4.16 4.00
N SER A 624 -1.16 -3.04 3.97
CA SER A 624 -1.38 -2.27 2.74
C SER A 624 -0.06 -1.79 2.13
N GLN A 625 0.90 -1.39 2.94
CA GLN A 625 2.23 -1.00 2.47
C GLN A 625 3.05 -2.19 1.97
N ALA A 626 3.03 -3.32 2.69
CA ALA A 626 3.72 -4.53 2.28
C ALA A 626 3.20 -5.07 0.94
N LEU A 627 1.89 -4.97 0.69
CA LEU A 627 1.27 -5.35 -0.58
C LEU A 627 1.68 -4.41 -1.73
N GLU A 628 1.79 -3.11 -1.46
CA GLU A 628 2.33 -2.14 -2.43
C GLU A 628 3.79 -2.47 -2.82
N GLU A 629 4.63 -2.70 -1.80
CA GLU A 629 6.04 -3.06 -1.97
C GLU A 629 6.20 -4.39 -2.71
N ALA A 630 5.36 -5.39 -2.39
CA ALA A 630 5.36 -6.69 -3.06
C ALA A 630 5.00 -6.57 -4.55
N CYS A 631 4.04 -5.72 -4.91
CA CYS A 631 3.71 -5.43 -6.31
C CYS A 631 4.91 -4.87 -7.08
N VAL A 632 5.59 -3.86 -6.52
CA VAL A 632 6.76 -3.24 -7.14
C VAL A 632 7.92 -4.23 -7.23
N ALA A 633 8.22 -4.94 -6.13
CA ALA A 633 9.30 -5.93 -6.08
C ALA A 633 9.08 -7.07 -7.08
N THR A 634 7.85 -7.57 -7.23
CA THR A 634 7.51 -8.62 -8.20
C THR A 634 7.96 -8.22 -9.61
N VAL A 635 7.58 -7.02 -10.04
CA VAL A 635 7.95 -6.49 -11.36
C VAL A 635 9.46 -6.25 -11.47
N GLN A 636 10.08 -5.65 -10.45
CA GLN A 636 11.52 -5.39 -10.44
C GLN A 636 12.35 -6.68 -10.48
N ASN A 637 11.81 -7.79 -9.99
CA ASN A 637 12.39 -9.13 -10.08
C ASN A 637 12.15 -9.81 -11.45
N GLY A 638 11.62 -9.10 -12.45
CA GLY A 638 11.43 -9.60 -13.82
C GLY A 638 10.13 -10.37 -14.05
N HIS A 639 9.23 -10.44 -13.06
CA HIS A 639 7.92 -11.06 -13.23
C HIS A 639 6.95 -10.08 -13.88
N LEU A 640 6.87 -10.14 -15.21
CA LEU A 640 6.13 -9.18 -16.02
C LEU A 640 4.90 -9.82 -16.64
N THR A 641 3.76 -9.11 -16.65
CA THR A 641 2.65 -9.42 -17.55
C THR A 641 2.98 -8.99 -18.98
N ARG A 642 2.25 -9.49 -19.97
CA ARG A 642 2.55 -9.29 -21.39
C ARG A 642 2.65 -7.81 -21.79
N ASP A 643 1.81 -6.95 -21.24
CA ASP A 643 1.85 -5.49 -21.46
C ASP A 643 3.16 -4.86 -20.99
N LEU A 644 3.66 -5.29 -19.82
CA LEU A 644 4.93 -4.83 -19.27
C LEU A 644 6.13 -5.46 -19.99
N ALA A 645 6.07 -6.76 -20.30
CA ALA A 645 7.14 -7.46 -21.01
C ALA A 645 7.37 -6.88 -22.42
N VAL A 646 6.29 -6.59 -23.16
CA VAL A 646 6.38 -5.90 -24.46
C VAL A 646 7.02 -4.52 -24.31
N ARG A 647 6.78 -3.82 -23.19
CA ARG A 647 7.41 -2.52 -22.92
C ARG A 647 8.92 -2.64 -22.69
N VAL A 648 9.33 -3.62 -21.90
CA VAL A 648 10.73 -3.80 -21.50
C VAL A 648 11.56 -4.43 -22.62
N HIS A 649 11.00 -5.41 -23.34
CA HIS A 649 11.73 -6.25 -24.30
C HIS A 649 11.30 -6.05 -25.77
N GLY A 650 10.29 -5.20 -26.03
CA GLY A 650 9.76 -4.94 -27.37
C GLY A 650 8.66 -5.93 -27.82
N ASP A 651 8.10 -5.71 -29.00
CA ASP A 651 6.94 -6.45 -29.53
C ASP A 651 7.17 -7.97 -29.68
N GLY A 652 8.44 -8.41 -29.70
CA GLY A 652 8.85 -9.81 -29.76
C GLY A 652 8.92 -10.53 -28.40
N ALA A 653 8.50 -9.90 -27.29
CA ALA A 653 8.60 -10.48 -25.95
C ALA A 653 7.84 -11.83 -25.84
N THR A 654 8.58 -12.89 -25.56
CA THR A 654 8.04 -14.25 -25.34
C THR A 654 7.97 -14.65 -23.87
N GLU A 655 8.75 -14.00 -23.01
CA GLU A 655 8.81 -14.26 -21.57
C GLU A 655 7.88 -13.29 -20.83
N TRP A 656 6.75 -13.81 -20.37
CA TRP A 656 5.78 -13.08 -19.55
C TRP A 656 4.90 -14.06 -18.78
N LEU A 657 4.28 -13.59 -17.71
CA LEU A 657 3.40 -14.37 -16.85
C LEU A 657 1.94 -14.25 -17.26
N GLN A 658 1.21 -15.35 -17.16
CA GLN A 658 -0.24 -15.33 -17.19
C GLN A 658 -0.79 -14.58 -15.96
N THR A 659 -2.05 -14.17 -16.06
CA THR A 659 -2.74 -13.40 -15.02
C THR A 659 -2.63 -14.03 -13.63
N GLU A 660 -2.89 -15.33 -13.53
CA GLU A 660 -2.85 -16.04 -12.24
C GLU A 660 -1.41 -16.25 -11.73
N GLU A 661 -0.46 -16.47 -12.63
CA GLU A 661 0.96 -16.60 -12.30
C GLU A 661 1.53 -15.30 -11.74
N MET A 662 1.14 -14.15 -12.31
CA MET A 662 1.47 -12.83 -11.77
C MET A 662 0.91 -12.65 -10.35
N LEU A 663 -0.36 -12.99 -10.12
CA LEU A 663 -0.95 -12.91 -8.77
C LEU A 663 -0.26 -13.85 -7.77
N ASN A 664 0.14 -15.04 -8.21
CA ASN A 664 0.92 -15.96 -7.36
C ASN A 664 2.32 -15.41 -7.06
N ALA A 665 2.96 -14.72 -8.01
CA ALA A 665 4.24 -14.06 -7.79
C ALA A 665 4.10 -12.93 -6.76
N VAL A 666 3.10 -12.06 -6.90
CA VAL A 666 2.78 -11.02 -5.91
C VAL A 666 2.47 -11.63 -4.54
N ALA A 667 1.73 -12.73 -4.47
CA ALA A 667 1.42 -13.40 -3.21
C ALA A 667 2.68 -13.95 -2.52
N ARG A 668 3.65 -14.48 -3.28
CA ARG A 668 4.95 -14.92 -2.74
C ARG A 668 5.73 -13.73 -2.18
N GLU A 669 5.86 -12.65 -2.96
CA GLU A 669 6.56 -11.43 -2.53
C GLU A 669 5.87 -10.80 -1.31
N LEU A 670 4.55 -10.78 -1.24
CA LEU A 670 3.81 -10.26 -0.08
C LEU A 670 4.17 -11.04 1.20
N ARG A 671 4.21 -12.37 1.14
CA ARG A 671 4.62 -13.19 2.30
C ARG A 671 6.09 -12.91 2.68
N LEU A 672 6.96 -12.72 1.70
CA LEU A 672 8.37 -12.33 1.92
C LEU A 672 8.52 -10.92 2.49
N THR A 673 7.62 -9.99 2.18
CA THR A 673 7.64 -8.64 2.75
C THR A 673 7.08 -8.64 4.17
N LEU A 674 5.99 -9.36 4.43
CA LEU A 674 5.37 -9.47 5.76
C LEU A 674 6.22 -10.25 6.78
N SER A 675 7.20 -11.03 6.32
CA SER A 675 8.14 -11.76 7.16
C SER A 675 9.34 -10.94 7.60
N LYS A 676 9.58 -9.79 6.96
CA LYS A 676 10.68 -8.90 7.33
C LYS A 676 10.30 -8.08 8.56
N PRO A 677 11.24 -7.87 9.51
CA PRO A 677 11.07 -6.94 10.60
C PRO A 677 10.89 -5.55 10.01
N LEU A 678 9.73 -4.93 10.20
CA LEU A 678 9.49 -3.71 9.45
C LEU A 678 10.42 -2.57 9.92
N TRP A 679 11.24 -1.99 9.06
CA TRP A 679 12.22 -0.96 9.44
C TRP A 679 12.04 0.27 8.57
N ASN A 680 12.07 1.44 9.21
CA ASN A 680 12.16 2.78 8.62
C ASN A 680 11.65 2.95 7.20
N ARG A 681 10.33 2.95 7.06
CA ARG A 681 9.68 4.06 6.33
C ARG A 681 8.73 4.73 7.31
N PRO A 682 8.88 6.04 7.56
CA PRO A 682 7.92 6.73 8.41
C PRO A 682 6.54 6.45 7.86
N PHE A 683 5.70 5.86 8.71
CA PHE A 683 4.27 5.97 8.55
C PHE A 683 4.00 7.47 8.64
N VAL A 684 3.69 8.11 7.50
CA VAL A 684 3.06 9.43 7.52
C VAL A 684 1.66 9.20 8.06
N GLN A 685 1.58 9.07 9.38
CA GLN A 685 0.36 9.20 10.14
C GLN A 685 -0.06 10.66 9.97
N ALA A 686 -0.65 10.99 8.82
CA ALA A 686 -1.35 12.25 8.68
C ALA A 686 -2.48 12.19 9.72
N ALA A 687 -2.41 13.11 10.68
CA ALA A 687 -3.41 13.31 11.71
C ALA A 687 -4.83 13.32 11.10
N PRO A 688 -5.87 12.96 11.87
CA PRO A 688 -7.24 13.06 11.39
C PRO A 688 -7.55 14.48 10.89
N PHE A 689 -8.22 14.54 9.74
CA PHE A 689 -8.69 15.75 9.04
C PHE A 689 -9.42 16.76 9.95
N GLU A 690 -10.02 16.30 11.06
CA GLU A 690 -10.79 17.17 11.97
C GLU A 690 -9.91 17.87 13.04
N GLY A 691 -8.73 17.33 13.36
CA GLY A 691 -7.94 17.81 14.51
C GLY A 691 -7.12 19.08 14.27
N GLN A 692 -6.81 19.41 13.01
CA GLN A 692 -5.99 20.58 12.69
C GLN A 692 -6.80 21.88 12.53
N ILE A 693 -8.11 21.80 12.30
CA ILE A 693 -8.98 22.99 12.15
C ILE A 693 -9.44 23.50 13.53
N GLU A 694 -9.83 22.63 14.47
CA GLU A 694 -10.19 23.05 15.83
C GLU A 694 -9.01 23.61 16.65
N GLY A 695 -7.78 23.16 16.35
CA GLY A 695 -6.56 23.71 16.93
C GLY A 695 -6.26 25.13 16.42
N LEU A 696 -6.61 25.40 15.15
CA LEU A 696 -6.44 26.70 14.51
C LEU A 696 -7.45 27.71 15.04
N ASP A 697 -8.72 27.33 15.21
CA ASP A 697 -9.75 28.19 15.80
C ASP A 697 -9.45 28.54 17.28
N ARG A 698 -8.86 27.62 18.04
CA ARG A 698 -8.39 27.90 19.42
C ARG A 698 -7.14 28.78 19.48
N ALA A 699 -6.27 28.72 18.47
CA ALA A 699 -5.09 29.57 18.37
C ALA A 699 -5.45 31.00 17.89
N ILE A 700 -6.41 31.14 16.97
CA ILE A 700 -6.92 32.44 16.49
C ILE A 700 -7.65 33.18 17.61
N ASN A 701 -8.48 32.49 18.40
CA ASN A 701 -9.17 33.09 19.55
C ASN A 701 -8.26 33.46 20.73
N ARG A 702 -6.98 33.03 20.74
CA ARG A 702 -5.96 33.45 21.72
C ARG A 702 -5.12 34.64 21.27
N ILE A 703 -5.21 35.05 20.00
CA ILE A 703 -4.49 36.21 19.46
C ILE A 703 -5.38 37.47 19.50
N ASP A 704 -6.70 37.31 19.58
CA ASP A 704 -7.68 38.39 19.79
C ASP A 704 -8.04 38.65 21.28
N SER A 705 -7.32 38.03 22.23
CA SER A 705 -7.37 38.31 23.68
C SER A 705 -6.00 38.76 24.18
#